data_AF-A0A7V3T3Y7-F1
#
_entry.id   AF-A0A7V3T3Y7-F1
#
_cell.length_a   1.000
_cell.length_b   1.000
_cell.length_c   1.000
_cell.angle_alpha   90.00
_cell.angle_beta   90.00
_cell.angle_gamma   90.00
#
_symmetry.space_group_name_H-M   'P 1'
#
loop_
_entity.id
_entity.type
_entity.pdbx_description
1 polymer ?
#
loop_
_entity_poly.entity_id
_entity_poly.type
_entity_poly.pdbx_seq_one_letter_code
_entity_poly.pdbx_strand_id
1 'polypeptide(L)'
;MDGLHRGPGCAGAGQAEPCGRKAENQKLNLPGPTGTRRKLNQNLRPMKTEYRTIFTVGLFAIVSSLLTAQGQSLNVVWALKPGDRAYLTTDNTQRGIAYNPATGHLLLVNRAGGLSVHVLDAATGADVGRLDVTGISGGTFALNMIGVGDDGVIYACNLTVNSTTSPFKVYRWANESAVPELVYSGDPSGGDSASVRFGDTLAVRGAGTGVQILAASRSGSRVALLSTTDGITFTAQSVVTDATAGDMGLGLAFGAGNTFWATASGRPVRHIDLTTGRTLASYGSSALPTTLIVLGVEPVKNLLAAINLVTGRDPLNLYDITTLSMTSFNAPVDSVTFPVDNANANGTGAIAFAGDMLFALDTNNGLMALRVKPRGAQFVSDFTTGLPTGTAVYGTARVEDGILKLTDAANAQAGTFIVEDLTGGQPVAEFVLEAKIRIGDSTCCTAGRNQLRPADGMSINFGPDITDDAGWSGGALEEGVGTGLRLTLDTWDSGDPDTAPAIELVYNNETKAVAYLDGWRDNNIPDAGQIRIDPQNGAPLTLYTDARDQTWVQITSGPLAGNIYQCHQGVTSRDIATLPGGRLVGPTVFVGLACDPEAVPPAPGPGYIALVERGACRFDLKGTNVALKGYVGMILFNHAAGGEDHFLMGGEISADLPAVMVARSTGLAIAGVSSADQLVVGNPGVEVA
;
A
#
# COMPACT_ATOMS: atom_id res chain seq x y z
N MET A 1 -50.41 46.34 50.82
CA MET A 1 -50.81 44.91 50.93
C MET A 1 -49.54 44.08 50.75
N ASP A 2 -48.58 44.11 51.66
CA ASP A 2 -48.54 43.72 53.09
C ASP A 2 -48.37 42.21 53.34
N GLY A 3 -47.36 41.88 54.16
CA GLY A 3 -47.13 40.60 54.87
C GLY A 3 -46.03 39.73 54.24
N LEU A 4 -44.75 39.66 54.63
CA LEU A 4 -44.00 39.67 55.92
C LEU A 4 -44.09 38.39 56.78
N HIS A 5 -42.88 37.96 57.23
CA HIS A 5 -42.47 37.04 58.34
C HIS A 5 -42.14 35.56 57.99
N ARG A 6 -41.02 34.93 58.41
CA ARG A 6 -40.04 35.09 59.52
C ARG A 6 -38.71 34.35 59.22
N GLY A 7 -37.55 34.86 59.69
CA GLY A 7 -36.30 34.11 59.99
C GLY A 7 -36.33 33.48 61.40
N PRO A 8 -35.26 32.83 61.96
CA PRO A 8 -33.86 33.33 62.11
C PRO A 8 -32.76 32.23 61.89
N GLY A 9 -31.42 32.38 61.98
CA GLY A 9 -30.48 33.48 62.25
C GLY A 9 -29.02 32.97 62.46
N CYS A 10 -28.04 33.86 62.21
CA CYS A 10 -26.66 34.02 62.78
C CYS A 10 -25.57 32.93 62.58
N ALA A 11 -24.25 33.18 62.44
CA ALA A 11 -23.28 34.31 62.50
C ALA A 11 -21.94 33.88 61.81
N GLY A 12 -20.93 34.66 61.39
CA GLY A 12 -20.58 36.09 61.45
C GLY A 12 -19.17 36.39 60.85
N ALA A 13 -18.92 37.68 60.52
CA ALA A 13 -17.68 38.51 60.43
C ALA A 13 -16.29 37.91 60.03
N GLY A 14 -15.43 38.57 59.23
CA GLY A 14 -15.49 39.90 58.62
C GLY A 14 -14.16 40.39 57.97
N GLN A 15 -14.23 41.61 57.41
CA GLN A 15 -13.18 42.63 57.08
C GLN A 15 -12.16 42.31 55.96
N ALA A 16 -11.74 43.20 55.04
CA ALA A 16 -11.96 44.63 54.75
C ALA A 16 -11.57 44.95 53.27
N GLU A 17 -12.14 46.03 52.72
CA GLU A 17 -11.97 46.67 51.39
C GLU A 17 -10.76 47.68 51.35
N PRO A 18 -10.46 48.50 50.29
CA PRO A 18 -10.75 48.49 48.83
C PRO A 18 -9.60 49.06 47.90
N CYS A 19 -9.93 49.34 46.62
CA CYS A 19 -9.39 50.36 45.69
C CYS A 19 -8.25 49.92 44.71
N GLY A 20 -8.23 50.20 43.40
CA GLY A 20 -9.09 51.00 42.52
C GLY A 20 -8.58 51.00 41.06
N ARG A 21 -9.54 51.11 40.12
CA ARG A 21 -9.55 51.80 38.81
C ARG A 21 -8.40 51.71 37.78
N LYS A 22 -8.87 51.31 36.58
CA LYS A 22 -8.81 51.96 35.25
C LYS A 22 -7.76 51.50 34.24
N ALA A 23 -8.32 51.21 33.05
CA ALA A 23 -7.71 50.93 31.77
C ALA A 23 -7.08 52.19 31.14
N GLU A 24 -6.03 51.98 30.35
CA GLU A 24 -5.69 52.86 29.23
C GLU A 24 -4.95 52.09 28.13
N ASN A 25 -5.47 52.19 26.91
CA ASN A 25 -4.84 51.80 25.66
C ASN A 25 -3.57 52.64 25.42
N GLN A 26 -2.49 52.06 24.88
CA GLN A 26 -1.71 52.71 23.81
C GLN A 26 -0.64 51.82 23.15
N LYS A 27 -0.82 51.66 21.84
CA LYS A 27 0.16 51.81 20.74
C LYS A 27 1.36 50.85 20.65
N LEU A 28 1.20 49.94 19.69
CA LEU A 28 2.19 49.40 18.77
C LEU A 28 3.20 50.46 18.29
N ASN A 29 4.50 50.17 18.43
CA ASN A 29 5.59 50.83 17.70
C ASN A 29 6.70 49.81 17.42
N LEU A 30 6.89 49.48 16.14
CA LEU A 30 8.06 48.77 15.63
C LEU A 30 9.20 49.77 15.37
N PRO A 31 10.47 49.36 15.55
CA PRO A 31 11.53 49.85 14.69
C PRO A 31 12.36 48.72 14.07
N GLY A 32 12.57 48.83 12.75
CA GLY A 32 13.64 48.15 12.03
C GLY A 32 15.00 48.86 12.19
N PRO A 33 15.98 48.64 11.29
CA PRO A 33 17.13 47.76 11.58
C PRO A 33 18.45 48.52 11.63
N THR A 34 19.36 48.12 12.53
CA THR A 34 20.80 48.40 12.40
C THR A 34 21.61 47.26 13.01
N GLY A 35 22.44 46.62 12.19
CA GLY A 35 23.27 45.49 12.59
C GLY A 35 24.49 45.88 13.42
N THR A 36 24.85 45.04 14.37
CA THR A 36 26.25 44.80 14.74
C THR A 36 26.39 43.45 15.45
N ARG A 37 27.32 42.61 14.99
CA ARG A 37 27.60 41.27 15.49
C ARG A 37 28.10 41.31 16.94
N ARG A 38 27.58 40.44 17.82
CA ARG A 38 28.28 39.96 19.03
C ARG A 38 28.07 38.45 19.18
N LYS A 39 29.17 37.70 19.14
CA LYS A 39 29.25 36.30 19.57
C LYS A 39 29.16 36.26 21.10
N LEU A 40 28.33 35.39 21.65
CA LEU A 40 28.41 34.97 23.05
C LEU A 40 28.44 33.44 23.11
N ASN A 41 29.63 32.90 23.36
CA ASN A 41 29.81 31.53 23.83
C ASN A 41 29.42 31.51 25.32
N GLN A 42 28.47 30.67 25.71
CA GLN A 42 28.34 30.23 27.10
C GLN A 42 28.26 28.70 27.16
N ASN A 43 29.13 28.17 28.01
CA ASN A 43 29.38 26.76 28.26
C ASN A 43 28.19 26.13 29.01
N LEU A 44 27.61 25.05 28.46
CA LEU A 44 26.77 24.14 29.24
C LEU A 44 27.66 23.02 29.80
N ARG A 45 27.80 23.00 31.14
CA ARG A 45 28.32 21.85 31.89
C ARG A 45 27.17 20.85 32.11
N PRO A 46 27.43 19.53 32.09
CA PRO A 46 26.41 18.52 32.36
C PRO A 46 26.13 18.43 33.88
N MET A 47 24.87 18.51 34.28
CA MET A 47 24.44 18.09 35.62
C MET A 47 23.94 16.65 35.58
N LYS A 48 24.67 15.77 36.28
CA LYS A 48 24.20 14.46 36.72
C LYS A 48 23.16 14.64 37.84
N THR A 49 22.07 13.90 37.79
CA THR A 49 21.30 13.57 39.00
C THR A 49 20.84 12.12 38.90
N GLU A 50 21.04 11.42 40.01
CA GLU A 50 21.04 9.97 40.19
C GLU A 50 19.62 9.36 40.19
N TYR A 51 19.45 8.18 39.60
CA TYR A 51 18.28 7.33 39.83
C TYR A 51 18.62 6.28 40.89
N ARG A 52 17.82 6.24 41.97
CA ARG A 52 17.88 5.21 43.02
C ARG A 52 17.18 3.94 42.57
N THR A 53 17.88 2.82 42.67
CA THR A 53 17.34 1.47 42.48
C THR A 53 16.65 0.98 43.77
N ILE A 54 15.39 0.56 43.67
CA ILE A 54 14.74 -0.30 44.67
C ILE A 54 14.54 -1.66 44.02
N PHE A 55 15.17 -2.70 44.58
CA PHE A 55 14.93 -4.09 44.20
C PHE A 55 13.65 -4.59 44.88
N THR A 56 12.70 -5.09 44.10
CA THR A 56 11.70 -6.04 44.59
C THR A 56 11.71 -7.22 43.63
N VAL A 57 12.07 -8.39 44.16
CA VAL A 57 12.16 -9.66 43.43
C VAL A 57 10.74 -10.14 43.13
N GLY A 58 10.32 -9.98 41.88
CA GLY A 58 9.17 -10.66 41.29
C GLY A 58 9.69 -11.52 40.13
N LEU A 59 9.33 -12.79 40.14
CA LEU A 59 9.69 -13.79 39.14
C LEU A 59 9.42 -13.26 37.71
N PHE A 60 10.46 -12.83 37.00
CA PHE A 60 10.37 -12.50 35.58
C PHE A 60 10.26 -13.82 34.80
N ALA A 61 9.05 -14.23 34.46
CA ALA A 61 8.85 -14.99 33.25
C ALA A 61 9.24 -14.06 32.10
N ILE A 62 10.38 -14.33 31.45
CA ILE A 62 10.71 -13.71 30.17
C ILE A 62 9.73 -14.30 29.16
N VAL A 63 8.52 -13.75 29.13
CA VAL A 63 7.66 -13.88 27.95
C VAL A 63 8.31 -12.98 26.92
N SER A 64 8.98 -13.62 25.96
CA SER A 64 9.48 -12.96 24.77
C SER A 64 8.29 -12.25 24.13
N SER A 65 8.26 -10.92 24.20
CA SER A 65 7.32 -10.12 23.43
C SER A 65 7.66 -10.32 21.95
N LEU A 66 6.90 -11.19 21.28
CA LEU A 66 6.78 -11.15 19.83
C LEU A 66 6.05 -9.85 19.49
N LEU A 67 6.81 -8.77 19.32
CA LEU A 67 6.42 -7.76 18.35
C LEU A 67 6.28 -8.52 17.03
N THR A 68 5.07 -8.63 16.50
CA THR A 68 4.92 -9.15 15.14
C THR A 68 5.64 -8.17 14.24
N ALA A 69 6.72 -8.64 13.61
CA ALA A 69 7.35 -7.90 12.52
C ALA A 69 6.25 -7.45 11.56
N GLN A 70 6.33 -6.22 11.05
CA GLN A 70 5.55 -5.83 9.89
C GLN A 70 5.81 -6.90 8.83
N GLY A 71 4.85 -7.80 8.62
CA GLY A 71 5.02 -8.85 7.62
C GLY A 71 5.24 -8.20 6.27
N GLN A 72 5.70 -8.93 5.26
CA GLN A 72 5.58 -8.45 3.88
C GLN A 72 4.60 -9.36 3.16
N SER A 73 3.81 -8.81 2.25
CA SER A 73 2.87 -9.58 1.42
C SER A 73 3.26 -9.53 -0.05
N LEU A 74 3.02 -10.64 -0.74
CA LEU A 74 3.26 -10.84 -2.15
C LEU A 74 1.93 -10.76 -2.91
N ASN A 75 1.77 -9.70 -3.69
CA ASN A 75 0.61 -9.54 -4.57
C ASN A 75 1.01 -9.80 -6.01
N VAL A 76 0.42 -10.79 -6.67
CA VAL A 76 0.69 -11.04 -8.10
C VAL A 76 0.19 -9.86 -8.91
N VAL A 77 1.08 -9.25 -9.70
CA VAL A 77 0.74 -8.19 -10.65
C VAL A 77 0.38 -8.81 -11.99
N TRP A 78 1.23 -9.71 -12.48
CA TRP A 78 0.98 -10.52 -13.66
C TRP A 78 1.76 -11.83 -13.56
N ALA A 79 1.30 -12.84 -14.31
CA ALA A 79 1.97 -14.14 -14.42
C ALA A 79 1.84 -14.67 -15.85
N LEU A 80 2.91 -15.33 -16.32
CA LEU A 80 2.98 -16.02 -17.60
C LEU A 80 3.31 -17.49 -17.35
N LYS A 81 2.46 -18.40 -17.83
CA LYS A 81 2.72 -19.84 -17.82
C LYS A 81 3.46 -20.28 -19.09
N PRO A 82 4.08 -21.47 -19.10
CA PRO A 82 4.58 -22.06 -20.33
C PRO A 82 3.50 -22.10 -21.42
N GLY A 83 3.88 -21.73 -22.64
CA GLY A 83 2.97 -21.62 -23.79
C GLY A 83 2.33 -20.25 -23.98
N ASP A 84 2.25 -19.38 -22.95
CA ASP A 84 1.74 -18.01 -23.12
C ASP A 84 2.65 -17.17 -24.04
N ARG A 85 3.93 -17.54 -24.11
CA ARG A 85 4.91 -17.05 -25.06
C ARG A 85 5.57 -18.24 -25.74
N ALA A 86 5.86 -18.12 -27.04
CA ALA A 86 6.51 -19.20 -27.79
C ALA A 86 7.88 -19.62 -27.22
N TYR A 87 8.56 -18.70 -26.53
CA TYR A 87 9.85 -18.91 -25.88
C TYR A 87 9.75 -19.28 -24.39
N LEU A 88 8.55 -19.34 -23.80
CA LEU A 88 8.35 -19.86 -22.44
C LEU A 88 7.85 -21.29 -22.56
N THR A 89 8.72 -22.25 -22.26
CA THR A 89 8.46 -23.67 -22.55
C THR A 89 8.65 -24.54 -21.32
N THR A 90 8.52 -25.86 -21.49
CA THR A 90 8.73 -26.86 -20.43
C THR A 90 10.00 -27.70 -20.65
N ASP A 91 10.94 -27.20 -21.47
CA ASP A 91 12.11 -27.95 -21.93
C ASP A 91 13.41 -27.63 -21.16
N ASN A 92 13.33 -26.85 -20.08
CA ASN A 92 14.43 -26.38 -19.23
C ASN A 92 15.36 -25.31 -19.83
N THR A 93 14.93 -24.59 -20.87
CA THR A 93 15.80 -23.64 -21.59
C THR A 93 15.75 -22.20 -21.07
N GLN A 94 14.74 -21.80 -20.29
CA GLN A 94 14.67 -20.50 -19.62
C GLN A 94 15.11 -20.66 -18.15
N ARG A 95 16.19 -20.00 -17.75
CA ARG A 95 16.76 -20.14 -16.39
C ARG A 95 17.18 -18.82 -15.74
N GLY A 96 17.61 -17.84 -16.52
CA GLY A 96 18.06 -16.54 -16.02
C GLY A 96 17.07 -15.43 -16.35
N ILE A 97 16.74 -14.61 -15.34
CA ILE A 97 16.09 -13.30 -15.49
C ILE A 97 16.87 -12.23 -14.74
N ALA A 98 16.77 -10.98 -15.19
CA ALA A 98 17.29 -9.83 -14.46
C ALA A 98 16.46 -8.57 -14.75
N TYR A 99 16.25 -7.73 -13.74
CA TYR A 99 15.60 -6.43 -13.90
C TYR A 99 16.62 -5.37 -14.29
N ASN A 100 16.28 -4.52 -15.25
CA ASN A 100 17.10 -3.38 -15.66
C ASN A 100 16.57 -2.07 -15.04
N PRO A 101 17.27 -1.48 -14.06
CA PRO A 101 16.80 -0.27 -13.39
C PRO A 101 16.82 0.98 -14.28
N ALA A 102 17.57 1.00 -15.38
CA ALA A 102 17.64 2.14 -16.29
C ALA A 102 16.43 2.24 -17.21
N THR A 103 15.77 1.12 -17.50
CA THR A 103 14.68 1.03 -18.48
C THR A 103 13.35 0.61 -17.86
N GLY A 104 13.36 -0.01 -16.68
CA GLY A 104 12.16 -0.63 -16.11
C GLY A 104 11.76 -1.93 -16.82
N HIS A 105 12.70 -2.58 -17.50
CA HIS A 105 12.45 -3.83 -18.22
C HIS A 105 12.96 -5.05 -17.45
N LEU A 106 12.37 -6.21 -17.73
CA LEU A 106 12.82 -7.52 -17.29
C LEU A 106 13.44 -8.27 -18.47
N LEU A 107 14.68 -8.71 -18.30
CA LEU A 107 15.44 -9.45 -19.30
C LEU A 107 15.34 -10.95 -19.02
N LEU A 108 15.09 -11.76 -20.05
CA LEU A 108 14.97 -13.22 -19.92
C LEU A 108 15.85 -13.94 -20.95
N VAL A 109 16.74 -14.81 -20.48
CA VAL A 109 17.57 -15.66 -21.35
C VAL A 109 16.76 -16.87 -21.80
N ASN A 110 16.67 -17.05 -23.12
CA ASN A 110 15.99 -18.17 -23.77
C ASN A 110 16.95 -18.97 -24.65
N ARG A 111 16.77 -20.30 -24.66
CA ARG A 111 17.46 -21.21 -25.60
C ARG A 111 16.52 -22.12 -26.39
N ALA A 112 15.20 -22.09 -26.14
CA ALA A 112 14.21 -22.79 -26.94
C ALA A 112 14.15 -22.16 -28.34
N GLY A 113 14.23 -22.99 -29.37
CA GLY A 113 14.19 -22.54 -30.77
C GLY A 113 15.40 -21.69 -31.22
N GLY A 114 16.45 -21.61 -30.39
CA GLY A 114 17.64 -20.78 -30.62
C GLY A 114 17.94 -19.84 -29.45
N LEU A 115 19.18 -19.38 -29.36
CA LEU A 115 19.59 -18.41 -28.33
C LEU A 115 18.90 -17.06 -28.58
N SER A 116 18.31 -16.50 -27.54
CA SER A 116 17.75 -15.15 -27.54
C SER A 116 17.73 -14.58 -26.11
N VAL A 117 17.70 -13.26 -25.99
CA VAL A 117 17.41 -12.58 -24.72
C VAL A 117 16.21 -11.67 -24.95
N HIS A 118 15.08 -12.00 -24.33
CA HIS A 118 13.84 -11.24 -24.46
C HIS A 118 13.80 -10.09 -23.47
N VAL A 119 13.19 -8.98 -23.88
CA VAL A 119 12.96 -7.78 -23.08
C VAL A 119 11.46 -7.69 -22.83
N LEU A 120 11.05 -7.71 -21.56
CA LEU A 120 9.67 -7.56 -21.16
C LEU A 120 9.50 -6.24 -20.40
N ASP A 121 8.39 -5.54 -20.61
CA ASP A 121 7.97 -4.46 -19.72
C ASP A 121 7.68 -5.05 -18.34
N ALA A 122 8.40 -4.57 -17.31
CA ALA A 122 8.34 -5.19 -16.00
C ALA A 122 7.01 -4.94 -15.27
N ALA A 123 6.30 -3.87 -15.62
CA ALA A 123 5.01 -3.52 -15.00
C ALA A 123 3.84 -4.36 -15.57
N THR A 124 3.92 -4.76 -16.84
CA THR A 124 2.80 -5.38 -17.57
C THR A 124 3.07 -6.79 -18.08
N GLY A 125 4.33 -7.22 -18.17
CA GLY A 125 4.72 -8.51 -18.75
C GLY A 125 4.63 -8.55 -20.29
N ALA A 126 4.48 -7.40 -20.94
CA ALA A 126 4.49 -7.29 -22.39
C ALA A 126 5.90 -7.57 -22.94
N ASP A 127 6.05 -8.44 -23.94
CA ASP A 127 7.31 -8.58 -24.72
C ASP A 127 7.45 -7.34 -25.60
N VAL A 128 8.52 -6.57 -25.37
CA VAL A 128 8.79 -5.30 -26.03
C VAL A 128 10.04 -5.35 -26.93
N GLY A 129 10.73 -6.49 -26.98
CA GLY A 129 11.92 -6.61 -27.82
C GLY A 129 12.89 -7.70 -27.40
N ARG A 130 14.09 -7.63 -27.98
CA ARG A 130 15.19 -8.58 -27.73
C ARG A 130 16.54 -7.87 -27.80
N LEU A 131 17.51 -8.35 -27.04
CA LEU A 131 18.90 -7.94 -27.18
C LEU A 131 19.55 -8.58 -28.42
N ASP A 132 20.57 -7.92 -28.97
CA ASP A 132 21.45 -8.55 -29.95
C ASP A 132 22.27 -9.66 -29.28
N VAL A 133 22.32 -10.85 -29.88
CA VAL A 133 23.07 -12.02 -29.41
C VAL A 133 24.16 -12.46 -30.38
N THR A 134 24.50 -11.62 -31.36
CA THR A 134 25.48 -11.90 -32.40
C THR A 134 26.85 -12.20 -31.80
N GLY A 135 27.49 -13.28 -32.24
CA GLY A 135 28.85 -13.65 -31.79
C GLY A 135 28.92 -14.41 -30.45
N ILE A 136 27.81 -14.52 -29.70
CA ILE A 136 27.76 -15.29 -28.45
C ILE A 136 27.92 -16.78 -28.73
N SER A 137 28.94 -17.41 -28.14
CA SER A 137 29.26 -18.82 -28.40
C SER A 137 30.11 -19.48 -27.30
N GLY A 138 30.14 -20.81 -27.29
CA GLY A 138 30.99 -21.65 -26.43
C GLY A 138 30.40 -21.95 -25.06
N GLY A 139 30.94 -22.97 -24.39
CA GLY A 139 30.29 -23.59 -23.22
C GLY A 139 29.30 -24.68 -23.63
N THR A 140 28.79 -25.40 -22.63
CA THR A 140 27.65 -26.31 -22.79
C THR A 140 26.40 -25.53 -23.21
N PHE A 141 26.17 -24.36 -22.61
CA PHE A 141 25.17 -23.40 -23.03
C PHE A 141 25.86 -22.08 -23.35
N ALA A 142 25.62 -21.53 -24.55
CA ALA A 142 26.26 -20.29 -24.99
C ALA A 142 25.92 -19.07 -24.11
N LEU A 143 24.73 -19.08 -23.51
CA LEU A 143 24.27 -18.14 -22.49
C LEU A 143 23.28 -18.86 -21.56
N ASN A 144 23.26 -18.54 -20.26
CA ASN A 144 22.36 -19.18 -19.30
C ASN A 144 21.81 -18.21 -18.25
N MET A 145 22.68 -17.50 -17.54
CA MET A 145 22.29 -16.53 -16.50
C MET A 145 22.58 -15.11 -16.95
N ILE A 146 21.81 -14.16 -16.43
CA ILE A 146 21.89 -12.73 -16.73
C ILE A 146 21.75 -11.93 -15.43
N GLY A 147 22.42 -10.79 -15.35
CA GLY A 147 22.33 -9.81 -14.28
C GLY A 147 22.56 -8.41 -14.85
N VAL A 148 22.12 -7.38 -14.13
CA VAL A 148 22.24 -5.98 -14.56
C VAL A 148 22.89 -5.19 -13.43
N GLY A 149 23.83 -4.30 -13.76
CA GLY A 149 24.41 -3.35 -12.82
C GLY A 149 23.44 -2.22 -12.48
N ASP A 150 23.75 -1.46 -11.44
CA ASP A 150 22.90 -0.36 -10.96
C ASP A 150 22.78 0.79 -12.00
N ASP A 151 23.69 0.82 -12.98
CA ASP A 151 23.71 1.74 -14.13
C ASP A 151 22.97 1.22 -15.37
N GLY A 152 22.35 0.05 -15.29
CA GLY A 152 21.64 -0.57 -16.41
C GLY A 152 22.52 -1.30 -17.42
N VAL A 153 23.83 -1.44 -17.15
CA VAL A 153 24.72 -2.26 -17.98
C VAL A 153 24.45 -3.73 -17.72
N ILE A 154 24.33 -4.50 -18.79
CA ILE A 154 23.83 -5.89 -18.75
C ILE A 154 25.00 -6.86 -18.85
N TYR A 155 24.99 -7.90 -18.03
CA TYR A 155 26.00 -8.96 -18.04
C TYR A 155 25.33 -10.33 -18.08
N ALA A 156 25.75 -11.19 -19.00
CA ALA A 156 25.24 -12.55 -19.07
C ALA A 156 26.35 -13.55 -19.32
N CYS A 157 26.23 -14.74 -18.76
CA CYS A 157 27.28 -15.75 -18.79
C CYS A 157 26.85 -17.03 -19.49
N ASN A 158 27.83 -17.74 -20.04
CA ASN A 158 27.64 -19.09 -20.55
C ASN A 158 27.55 -20.09 -19.38
N LEU A 159 27.14 -21.32 -19.67
CA LEU A 159 27.32 -22.45 -18.76
C LEU A 159 28.44 -23.35 -19.29
N THR A 160 29.43 -23.65 -18.46
CA THR A 160 30.48 -24.63 -18.75
C THR A 160 30.52 -25.69 -17.66
N VAL A 161 30.61 -26.97 -18.05
CA VAL A 161 30.80 -28.07 -17.11
C VAL A 161 32.25 -28.27 -16.68
N ASN A 162 33.20 -27.67 -17.41
CA ASN A 162 34.62 -27.68 -17.06
C ASN A 162 35.33 -26.45 -17.64
N SER A 163 35.54 -25.43 -16.80
CA SER A 163 36.16 -24.15 -17.11
C SER A 163 37.61 -24.24 -17.54
N THR A 164 38.31 -25.35 -17.26
CA THR A 164 39.72 -25.56 -17.66
C THR A 164 39.87 -25.99 -19.12
N THR A 165 38.83 -26.60 -19.70
CA THR A 165 38.82 -27.07 -21.10
C THR A 165 37.85 -26.32 -21.99
N SER A 166 36.75 -25.81 -21.41
CA SER A 166 35.80 -24.91 -22.07
C SER A 166 35.61 -23.69 -21.17
N PRO A 167 36.13 -22.51 -21.54
CA PRO A 167 36.17 -21.37 -20.64
C PRO A 167 34.77 -20.93 -20.18
N PHE A 168 34.71 -20.44 -18.94
CA PHE A 168 33.59 -19.63 -18.49
C PHE A 168 33.71 -18.25 -19.14
N LYS A 169 32.62 -17.74 -19.68
CA LYS A 169 32.55 -16.50 -20.45
C LYS A 169 31.48 -15.59 -19.88
N VAL A 170 31.78 -14.30 -19.84
CA VAL A 170 30.81 -13.23 -19.53
C VAL A 170 30.76 -12.26 -20.70
N TYR A 171 29.56 -11.99 -21.17
CA TYR A 171 29.24 -11.00 -22.19
C TYR A 171 28.59 -9.78 -21.55
N ARG A 172 28.85 -8.60 -22.09
CA ARG A 172 28.37 -7.31 -21.62
C ARG A 172 27.62 -6.58 -22.73
N TRP A 173 26.54 -5.88 -22.39
CA TRP A 173 25.91 -4.87 -23.24
C TRP A 173 25.92 -3.54 -22.52
N ALA A 174 26.33 -2.48 -23.20
CA ALA A 174 26.31 -1.13 -22.63
C ALA A 174 24.88 -0.65 -22.30
N ASN A 175 23.87 -1.15 -23.01
CA ASN A 175 22.44 -0.95 -22.79
C ASN A 175 21.67 -1.96 -23.68
N GLU A 176 20.34 -1.94 -23.64
CA GLU A 176 19.50 -2.91 -24.35
C GLU A 176 19.55 -2.84 -25.89
N SER A 177 20.09 -1.76 -26.47
CA SER A 177 20.26 -1.60 -27.91
C SER A 177 21.69 -1.89 -28.40
N ALA A 178 22.61 -2.19 -27.48
CA ALA A 178 24.01 -2.43 -27.82
C ALA A 178 24.22 -3.83 -28.43
N VAL A 179 25.40 -4.02 -29.02
CA VAL A 179 25.92 -5.35 -29.39
C VAL A 179 26.66 -5.97 -28.20
N PRO A 180 26.69 -7.31 -28.06
CA PRO A 180 27.40 -7.97 -26.97
C PRO A 180 28.93 -7.87 -27.13
N GLU A 181 29.61 -7.60 -26.02
CA GLU A 181 31.06 -7.58 -25.89
C GLU A 181 31.51 -8.73 -24.98
N LEU A 182 32.51 -9.53 -25.38
CA LEU A 182 33.10 -10.55 -24.50
C LEU A 182 34.06 -9.86 -23.52
N VAL A 183 33.70 -9.82 -22.24
CA VAL A 183 34.43 -9.08 -21.20
C VAL A 183 35.23 -9.96 -20.25
N TYR A 184 34.93 -11.26 -20.22
CA TYR A 184 35.70 -12.29 -19.52
C TYR A 184 35.67 -13.60 -20.29
N SER A 185 36.80 -14.30 -20.34
CA SER A 185 36.90 -15.67 -20.84
C SER A 185 38.06 -16.38 -20.15
N GLY A 186 37.79 -17.39 -19.32
CA GLY A 186 38.84 -18.12 -18.62
C GLY A 186 38.34 -19.17 -17.63
N ASP A 187 39.24 -19.63 -16.77
CA ASP A 187 38.94 -20.50 -15.64
C ASP A 187 38.83 -19.69 -14.33
N PRO A 188 37.62 -19.49 -13.79
CA PRO A 188 37.44 -18.74 -12.56
C PRO A 188 37.59 -19.62 -11.30
N SER A 189 37.87 -20.92 -11.44
CA SER A 189 38.04 -21.84 -10.29
C SER A 189 39.32 -21.58 -9.49
N GLY A 190 40.29 -20.86 -10.08
CA GLY A 190 41.64 -20.73 -9.51
C GLY A 190 42.47 -22.01 -9.70
N GLY A 191 42.18 -22.81 -10.73
CA GLY A 191 42.85 -24.07 -11.04
C GLY A 191 42.38 -25.29 -10.23
N ASP A 192 41.29 -25.15 -9.46
CA ASP A 192 40.75 -26.24 -8.65
C ASP A 192 39.85 -27.15 -9.50
N SER A 193 40.34 -28.34 -9.85
CA SER A 193 39.67 -29.29 -10.73
C SER A 193 38.33 -29.80 -10.19
N ALA A 194 38.08 -29.71 -8.88
CA ALA A 194 36.80 -30.06 -8.27
C ALA A 194 35.73 -28.96 -8.42
N SER A 195 36.15 -27.72 -8.73
CA SER A 195 35.29 -26.54 -8.73
C SER A 195 35.04 -25.96 -10.12
N VAL A 196 35.23 -26.73 -11.20
CA VAL A 196 35.33 -26.21 -12.58
C VAL A 196 34.00 -25.96 -13.31
N ARG A 197 32.84 -26.26 -12.72
CA ARG A 197 31.54 -26.02 -13.38
C ARG A 197 30.96 -24.67 -12.96
N PHE A 198 30.75 -23.78 -13.92
CA PHE A 198 30.23 -22.42 -13.70
C PHE A 198 29.12 -22.05 -14.69
N GLY A 199 28.31 -21.07 -14.30
CA GLY A 199 27.22 -20.53 -15.11
C GLY A 199 25.83 -21.09 -14.79
N ASP A 200 25.73 -21.93 -13.76
CA ASP A 200 24.43 -22.29 -13.16
C ASP A 200 23.86 -21.15 -12.31
N THR A 201 24.71 -20.26 -11.78
CA THR A 201 24.34 -19.08 -11.01
C THR A 201 25.14 -17.85 -11.44
N LEU A 202 24.53 -16.66 -11.27
CA LEU A 202 25.16 -15.37 -11.52
C LEU A 202 24.46 -14.31 -10.66
N ALA A 203 25.23 -13.46 -9.97
CA ALA A 203 24.72 -12.27 -9.31
C ALA A 203 25.56 -11.06 -9.71
N VAL A 204 24.94 -9.90 -9.92
CA VAL A 204 25.60 -8.65 -10.31
C VAL A 204 25.20 -7.56 -9.33
N ARG A 205 26.14 -6.69 -8.96
CA ARG A 205 25.88 -5.47 -8.18
C ARG A 205 26.83 -4.35 -8.55
N GLY A 206 26.48 -3.12 -8.19
CA GLY A 206 27.32 -1.95 -8.45
C GLY A 206 27.22 -1.47 -9.89
N ALA A 207 28.00 -0.43 -10.21
CA ALA A 207 27.96 0.27 -11.49
C ALA A 207 29.36 0.73 -11.92
N GLY A 208 29.53 1.02 -13.22
CA GLY A 208 30.80 1.51 -13.77
C GLY A 208 31.98 0.60 -13.43
N THR A 209 33.08 1.19 -12.97
CA THR A 209 34.27 0.43 -12.52
C THR A 209 34.08 -0.24 -11.15
N GLY A 210 33.00 0.08 -10.42
CA GLY A 210 32.66 -0.53 -9.14
C GLY A 210 31.78 -1.78 -9.26
N VAL A 211 31.43 -2.19 -10.48
CA VAL A 211 30.60 -3.38 -10.73
C VAL A 211 31.32 -4.65 -10.28
N GLN A 212 30.56 -5.57 -9.71
CA GLN A 212 31.02 -6.88 -9.27
C GLN A 212 30.07 -7.97 -9.78
N ILE A 213 30.64 -9.07 -10.25
CA ILE A 213 29.90 -10.23 -10.75
C ILE A 213 30.32 -11.46 -9.95
N LEU A 214 29.36 -12.13 -9.32
CA LEU A 214 29.60 -13.34 -8.53
C LEU A 214 29.05 -14.56 -9.28
N ALA A 215 29.83 -15.63 -9.39
CA ALA A 215 29.41 -16.91 -9.94
C ALA A 215 29.87 -18.06 -9.06
N ALA A 216 28.97 -18.99 -8.72
CA ALA A 216 29.33 -20.12 -7.88
C ALA A 216 29.69 -21.34 -8.72
N SER A 217 30.63 -22.13 -8.20
CA SER A 217 30.88 -23.47 -8.71
C SER A 217 29.72 -24.39 -8.35
N ARG A 218 29.14 -25.10 -9.34
CA ARG A 218 27.96 -25.96 -9.09
C ARG A 218 28.25 -27.08 -8.10
N SER A 219 29.43 -27.69 -8.22
CA SER A 219 29.77 -28.94 -7.49
C SER A 219 30.92 -28.77 -6.50
N GLY A 220 31.60 -27.62 -6.53
CA GLY A 220 32.72 -27.30 -5.65
C GLY A 220 32.32 -26.47 -4.44
N SER A 221 33.33 -25.99 -3.71
CA SER A 221 33.19 -25.12 -2.53
C SER A 221 33.74 -23.71 -2.79
N ARG A 222 33.74 -23.27 -4.05
CA ARG A 222 34.30 -21.99 -4.47
C ARG A 222 33.26 -21.11 -5.16
N VAL A 223 33.42 -19.81 -4.96
CA VAL A 223 32.76 -18.78 -5.77
C VAL A 223 33.82 -17.92 -6.45
N ALA A 224 33.48 -17.36 -7.59
CA ALA A 224 34.34 -16.45 -8.33
C ALA A 224 33.76 -15.04 -8.26
N LEU A 225 34.54 -14.10 -7.76
CA LEU A 225 34.23 -12.67 -7.79
C LEU A 225 34.99 -12.04 -8.96
N LEU A 226 34.25 -11.64 -9.99
CA LEU A 226 34.80 -10.92 -11.12
C LEU A 226 34.67 -9.41 -10.85
N SER A 227 35.76 -8.70 -11.06
CA SER A 227 35.84 -7.24 -10.95
C SER A 227 36.62 -6.66 -12.13
N THR A 228 36.52 -5.34 -12.28
CA THR A 228 37.13 -4.59 -13.37
C THR A 228 37.72 -3.29 -12.85
N THR A 229 38.70 -2.74 -13.57
CA THR A 229 39.27 -1.41 -13.30
C THR A 229 38.87 -0.38 -14.34
N ASP A 230 38.36 -0.82 -15.50
CA ASP A 230 38.02 0.02 -16.66
C ASP A 230 36.54 -0.08 -17.06
N GLY A 231 35.77 -0.99 -16.45
CA GLY A 231 34.36 -1.24 -16.77
C GLY A 231 34.13 -2.20 -17.94
N ILE A 232 35.20 -2.69 -18.59
CA ILE A 232 35.15 -3.45 -19.85
C ILE A 232 35.92 -4.77 -19.75
N THR A 233 37.08 -4.80 -19.08
CA THR A 233 37.91 -6.00 -18.92
C THR A 233 37.77 -6.52 -17.50
N PHE A 234 37.37 -7.78 -17.35
CA PHE A 234 37.17 -8.39 -16.04
C PHE A 234 38.26 -9.41 -15.69
N THR A 235 38.60 -9.47 -14.42
CA THR A 235 39.45 -10.51 -13.82
C THR A 235 38.67 -11.27 -12.77
N ALA A 236 38.86 -12.60 -12.71
CA ALA A 236 38.20 -13.44 -11.72
C ALA A 236 39.11 -13.70 -10.51
N GLN A 237 38.60 -13.42 -9.31
CA GLN A 237 39.18 -13.86 -8.05
C GLN A 237 38.41 -15.08 -7.55
N SER A 238 39.10 -16.22 -7.44
CA SER A 238 38.54 -17.42 -6.80
C SER A 238 38.56 -17.29 -5.29
N VAL A 239 37.40 -17.41 -4.66
CA VAL A 239 37.20 -17.39 -3.20
C VAL A 239 36.90 -18.81 -2.74
N VAL A 240 37.76 -19.33 -1.87
CA VAL A 240 37.54 -20.61 -1.18
C VAL A 240 36.54 -20.38 -0.06
N THR A 241 35.49 -21.19 0.01
CA THR A 241 34.53 -21.14 1.12
C THR A 241 34.69 -22.35 2.04
N ASP A 242 34.19 -22.25 3.26
CA ASP A 242 34.02 -23.40 4.17
C ASP A 242 32.67 -24.12 4.00
N ALA A 243 31.87 -23.73 3.01
CA ALA A 243 30.65 -24.45 2.64
C ALA A 243 30.99 -25.84 2.07
N THR A 244 30.08 -26.80 2.27
CA THR A 244 30.26 -28.14 1.70
C THR A 244 30.16 -28.06 0.18
N ALA A 245 30.97 -28.86 -0.52
CA ALA A 245 30.98 -28.89 -1.97
C ALA A 245 29.57 -29.16 -2.53
N GLY A 246 29.09 -28.27 -3.40
CA GLY A 246 27.75 -28.29 -3.99
C GLY A 246 26.66 -27.54 -3.21
N ASP A 247 26.94 -26.98 -2.03
CA ASP A 247 25.96 -26.22 -1.24
C ASP A 247 25.51 -24.92 -1.93
N MET A 248 26.26 -24.43 -2.93
CA MET A 248 26.05 -23.10 -3.56
C MET A 248 25.63 -23.19 -5.03
N GLY A 249 25.19 -24.37 -5.47
CA GLY A 249 25.17 -24.71 -6.89
C GLY A 249 23.98 -24.22 -7.72
N LEU A 250 22.89 -23.72 -7.10
CA LEU A 250 21.65 -23.38 -7.83
C LEU A 250 21.02 -22.04 -7.42
N GLY A 251 21.29 -21.54 -6.21
CA GLY A 251 20.87 -20.23 -5.75
C GLY A 251 22.06 -19.38 -5.30
N LEU A 252 22.09 -18.11 -5.71
CA LEU A 252 23.16 -17.18 -5.38
C LEU A 252 22.64 -15.74 -5.42
N ALA A 253 22.87 -14.97 -4.36
CA ALA A 253 22.59 -13.53 -4.33
C ALA A 253 23.60 -12.79 -3.46
N PHE A 254 23.88 -11.53 -3.79
CA PHE A 254 24.63 -10.67 -2.87
C PHE A 254 23.79 -10.37 -1.62
N GLY A 255 24.46 -10.36 -0.47
CA GLY A 255 23.87 -9.92 0.80
C GLY A 255 24.28 -8.49 1.16
N ALA A 256 23.92 -8.06 2.37
CA ALA A 256 24.37 -6.79 2.92
C ALA A 256 25.90 -6.77 3.08
N GLY A 257 26.52 -5.61 2.81
CA GLY A 257 27.98 -5.46 2.88
C GLY A 257 28.72 -6.42 1.95
N ASN A 258 29.86 -6.95 2.40
CA ASN A 258 30.65 -7.91 1.62
C ASN A 258 30.28 -9.37 1.94
N THR A 259 28.99 -9.69 1.83
CA THR A 259 28.47 -11.04 2.07
C THR A 259 27.66 -11.54 0.87
N PHE A 260 27.39 -12.83 0.84
CA PHE A 260 26.49 -13.44 -0.14
C PHE A 260 25.69 -14.57 0.46
N TRP A 261 24.56 -14.88 -0.17
CA TRP A 261 23.67 -15.98 0.15
C TRP A 261 23.74 -17.02 -0.96
N ALA A 262 23.70 -18.29 -0.59
CA ALA A 262 23.75 -19.38 -1.55
C ALA A 262 22.99 -20.62 -1.09
N THR A 263 22.49 -21.40 -2.04
CA THR A 263 21.84 -22.69 -1.76
C THR A 263 21.84 -23.61 -2.99
N ALA A 264 21.34 -24.82 -2.80
CA ALA A 264 20.99 -25.75 -3.87
C ALA A 264 19.93 -26.76 -3.38
N SER A 265 19.26 -27.43 -4.32
CA SER A 265 18.30 -28.49 -4.00
C SER A 265 18.92 -29.57 -3.10
N GLY A 266 18.24 -29.86 -1.99
CA GLY A 266 18.69 -30.79 -0.96
C GLY A 266 19.79 -30.24 -0.04
N ARG A 267 20.12 -28.95 -0.12
CA ARG A 267 21.22 -28.31 0.62
C ARG A 267 20.69 -27.23 1.58
N PRO A 268 21.47 -26.85 2.61
CA PRO A 268 21.12 -25.71 3.47
C PRO A 268 21.17 -24.38 2.69
N VAL A 269 20.47 -23.37 3.21
CA VAL A 269 20.70 -21.98 2.82
C VAL A 269 21.88 -21.45 3.64
N ARG A 270 22.87 -20.87 2.96
CA ARG A 270 24.10 -20.34 3.57
C ARG A 270 24.14 -18.82 3.45
N HIS A 271 24.59 -18.14 4.50
CA HIS A 271 25.04 -16.75 4.46
C HIS A 271 26.55 -16.74 4.73
N ILE A 272 27.33 -16.18 3.83
CA ILE A 272 28.79 -16.33 3.80
C ILE A 272 29.44 -14.95 3.65
N ASP A 273 30.52 -14.72 4.39
CA ASP A 273 31.39 -13.56 4.21
C ASP A 273 32.24 -13.74 2.93
N LEU A 274 32.11 -12.81 1.99
CA LEU A 274 32.76 -12.91 0.68
C LEU A 274 34.27 -12.64 0.76
N THR A 275 34.73 -11.92 1.79
CA THR A 275 36.14 -11.59 1.97
C THR A 275 36.95 -12.80 2.41
N THR A 276 36.41 -13.56 3.36
CA THR A 276 37.08 -14.65 4.05
C THR A 276 36.60 -16.02 3.61
N GLY A 277 35.45 -16.09 2.93
CA GLY A 277 34.79 -17.34 2.55
C GLY A 277 34.16 -18.10 3.72
N ARG A 278 34.03 -17.47 4.89
CA ARG A 278 33.50 -18.10 6.10
C ARG A 278 31.98 -18.02 6.17
N THR A 279 31.35 -19.14 6.49
CA THR A 279 29.91 -19.21 6.73
C THR A 279 29.57 -18.43 8.00
N LEU A 280 28.75 -17.39 7.85
CA LEU A 280 28.21 -16.56 8.93
C LEU A 280 26.96 -17.21 9.54
N ALA A 281 26.10 -17.78 8.70
CA ALA A 281 24.92 -18.52 9.12
C ALA A 281 24.62 -19.69 8.19
N SER A 282 24.04 -20.75 8.76
CA SER A 282 23.65 -21.96 8.05
C SER A 282 22.26 -22.40 8.48
N TYR A 283 21.31 -22.32 7.56
CA TYR A 283 19.92 -22.71 7.79
C TYR A 283 19.71 -24.11 7.20
N GLY A 284 19.87 -25.12 8.05
CA GLY A 284 19.62 -26.53 7.72
C GLY A 284 18.14 -26.90 7.71
N SER A 285 17.84 -28.19 7.57
CA SER A 285 16.47 -28.72 7.46
C SER A 285 15.55 -28.40 8.63
N SER A 286 16.10 -28.13 9.82
CA SER A 286 15.34 -27.69 10.99
C SER A 286 14.92 -26.22 10.93
N ALA A 287 15.58 -25.41 10.09
CA ALA A 287 15.41 -23.97 10.00
C ALA A 287 14.68 -23.54 8.73
N LEU A 288 15.08 -24.06 7.57
CA LEU A 288 14.46 -23.79 6.28
C LEU A 288 14.31 -25.09 5.49
N PRO A 289 13.30 -25.19 4.59
CA PRO A 289 13.18 -26.34 3.70
C PRO A 289 14.45 -26.51 2.86
N THR A 290 15.03 -27.72 2.84
CA THR A 290 16.19 -28.01 1.97
C THR A 290 15.80 -28.12 0.49
N THR A 291 14.52 -28.04 0.19
CA THR A 291 13.93 -27.98 -1.15
C THR A 291 13.94 -26.57 -1.74
N LEU A 292 14.42 -25.55 -1.01
CA LEU A 292 14.70 -24.24 -1.59
C LEU A 292 15.86 -24.34 -2.59
N ILE A 293 15.65 -23.89 -3.83
CA ILE A 293 16.59 -24.11 -4.94
C ILE A 293 17.25 -22.85 -5.48
N VAL A 294 16.47 -21.78 -5.55
CA VAL A 294 16.84 -20.48 -6.12
C VAL A 294 16.51 -19.46 -5.06
N LEU A 295 17.38 -18.46 -4.89
CA LEU A 295 17.14 -17.37 -3.96
C LEU A 295 17.46 -16.01 -4.58
N GLY A 296 16.76 -14.99 -4.10
CA GLY A 296 17.06 -13.58 -4.30
C GLY A 296 17.06 -12.89 -2.94
N VAL A 297 17.87 -11.84 -2.79
CA VAL A 297 17.99 -11.09 -1.55
C VAL A 297 17.86 -9.61 -1.85
N GLU A 298 17.03 -8.91 -1.06
CA GLU A 298 16.97 -7.45 -1.00
C GLU A 298 17.57 -7.02 0.35
N PRO A 299 18.88 -6.71 0.39
CA PRO A 299 19.58 -6.49 1.64
C PRO A 299 19.16 -5.20 2.36
N VAL A 300 18.62 -4.21 1.65
CA VAL A 300 18.16 -2.96 2.29
C VAL A 300 16.87 -3.19 3.06
N LYS A 301 15.98 -4.04 2.53
CA LYS A 301 14.70 -4.37 3.18
C LYS A 301 14.77 -5.62 4.06
N ASN A 302 15.94 -6.23 4.18
CA ASN A 302 16.17 -7.49 4.89
C ASN A 302 15.26 -8.63 4.41
N LEU A 303 15.10 -8.77 3.09
CA LEU A 303 14.24 -9.81 2.51
C LEU A 303 15.04 -10.87 1.80
N LEU A 304 14.57 -12.11 1.93
CA LEU A 304 15.00 -13.25 1.14
C LEU A 304 13.78 -13.87 0.49
N ALA A 305 13.78 -13.98 -0.83
CA ALA A 305 12.79 -14.76 -1.56
C ALA A 305 13.45 -16.03 -2.09
N ALA A 306 12.72 -17.15 -2.05
CA ALA A 306 13.22 -18.42 -2.56
C ALA A 306 12.12 -19.27 -3.19
N ILE A 307 12.45 -19.98 -4.27
CA ILE A 307 11.57 -20.98 -4.88
C ILE A 307 11.75 -22.30 -4.15
N ASN A 308 10.65 -22.89 -3.70
CA ASN A 308 10.64 -24.14 -2.96
C ASN A 308 10.09 -25.27 -3.83
N LEU A 309 10.89 -26.28 -4.15
CA LEU A 309 10.41 -27.43 -4.92
C LEU A 309 9.56 -28.37 -4.06
N VAL A 310 8.30 -28.52 -4.39
CA VAL A 310 7.36 -29.37 -3.63
C VAL A 310 6.68 -30.39 -4.54
N THR A 311 5.94 -31.31 -3.92
CA THR A 311 4.97 -32.11 -4.68
C THR A 311 3.74 -31.24 -4.91
N GLY A 312 3.41 -30.97 -6.17
CA GLY A 312 2.43 -29.95 -6.55
C GLY A 312 3.10 -28.67 -7.06
N ARG A 313 2.30 -27.63 -7.26
CA ARG A 313 2.79 -26.32 -7.73
C ARG A 313 3.81 -25.72 -6.75
N ASP A 314 4.99 -25.41 -7.25
CA ASP A 314 6.08 -24.82 -6.47
C ASP A 314 5.69 -23.43 -5.92
N PRO A 315 5.89 -23.14 -4.62
CA PRO A 315 5.72 -21.79 -4.11
C PRO A 315 7.01 -20.96 -4.17
N LEU A 316 6.84 -19.67 -4.47
CA LEU A 316 7.75 -18.61 -4.13
C LEU A 316 7.49 -18.19 -2.68
N ASN A 317 8.47 -18.41 -1.81
CA ASN A 317 8.42 -18.07 -0.40
C ASN A 317 9.19 -16.77 -0.14
N LEU A 318 8.61 -15.86 0.64
CA LEU A 318 9.27 -14.66 1.13
C LEU A 318 9.60 -14.84 2.62
N TYR A 319 10.78 -14.39 3.03
CA TYR A 319 11.27 -14.44 4.41
C TYR A 319 11.82 -13.08 4.83
N ASP A 320 11.63 -12.72 6.09
CA ASP A 320 12.32 -11.61 6.74
C ASP A 320 13.63 -12.13 7.38
N ILE A 321 14.76 -11.68 6.82
CA ILE A 321 16.10 -12.06 7.24
C ILE A 321 16.35 -11.73 8.72
N THR A 322 15.77 -10.65 9.24
CA THR A 322 15.98 -10.21 10.63
C THR A 322 15.37 -11.16 11.66
N THR A 323 14.41 -11.99 11.23
CA THR A 323 13.71 -12.95 12.09
C THR A 323 14.21 -14.39 11.93
N LEU A 324 15.11 -14.64 10.98
CA LEU A 324 15.59 -15.98 10.69
C LEU A 324 16.39 -16.58 11.86
N SER A 325 15.93 -17.73 12.35
CA SER A 325 16.61 -18.57 13.32
C SER A 325 17.31 -19.75 12.65
N MET A 326 18.55 -20.04 13.06
CA MET A 326 19.26 -21.25 12.59
C MET A 326 18.81 -22.54 13.29
N THR A 327 18.13 -22.42 14.44
CA THR A 327 17.81 -23.56 15.32
C THR A 327 16.32 -23.90 15.36
N SER A 328 15.49 -23.09 14.71
CA SER A 328 14.03 -23.23 14.75
C SER A 328 13.47 -22.97 13.36
N PHE A 329 12.35 -23.64 13.05
CA PHE A 329 11.72 -23.53 11.75
C PHE A 329 11.26 -22.11 11.49
N ASN A 330 11.64 -21.56 10.33
CA ASN A 330 11.23 -20.25 9.88
C ASN A 330 10.11 -20.42 8.87
N ALA A 331 8.90 -20.02 9.25
CA ALA A 331 7.80 -19.91 8.31
C ALA A 331 8.05 -18.73 7.36
N PRO A 332 7.65 -18.84 6.07
CA PRO A 332 7.66 -17.68 5.19
C PRO A 332 6.70 -16.60 5.72
N VAL A 333 7.07 -15.33 5.55
CA VAL A 333 6.17 -14.20 5.85
C VAL A 333 4.98 -14.15 4.89
N ASP A 334 5.19 -14.60 3.65
CA ASP A 334 4.15 -14.86 2.66
C ASP A 334 4.65 -15.81 1.56
N SER A 335 3.72 -16.44 0.84
CA SER A 335 4.00 -17.39 -0.23
C SER A 335 2.99 -17.28 -1.38
N VAL A 336 3.47 -17.38 -2.62
CA VAL A 336 2.63 -17.45 -3.84
C VAL A 336 3.05 -18.62 -4.71
N THR A 337 2.07 -19.39 -5.24
CA THR A 337 2.34 -20.57 -6.07
C THR A 337 2.47 -20.24 -7.56
N PHE A 338 3.46 -20.82 -8.23
CA PHE A 338 3.66 -20.67 -9.68
C PHE A 338 2.49 -21.22 -10.48
N PRO A 339 2.17 -20.69 -11.68
CA PRO A 339 0.91 -20.99 -12.39
C PRO A 339 0.61 -22.46 -12.70
N VAL A 340 1.64 -23.29 -12.92
CA VAL A 340 1.50 -24.70 -13.31
C VAL A 340 2.44 -25.60 -12.50
N ASP A 341 2.22 -26.92 -12.60
CA ASP A 341 2.97 -27.98 -11.91
C ASP A 341 3.62 -28.91 -12.93
N ASN A 342 4.68 -28.42 -13.56
CA ASN A 342 5.58 -29.20 -14.40
C ASN A 342 6.85 -29.53 -13.63
N ALA A 343 7.47 -30.65 -13.99
CA ALA A 343 8.73 -31.05 -13.35
C ALA A 343 9.86 -30.03 -13.64
N ASN A 344 10.39 -29.41 -12.58
CA ASN A 344 11.66 -28.69 -12.60
C ASN A 344 12.78 -29.58 -12.04
N ALA A 345 13.08 -30.68 -12.74
CA ALA A 345 14.05 -31.68 -12.27
C ALA A 345 15.50 -31.15 -12.14
N ASN A 346 15.81 -30.01 -12.77
CA ASN A 346 17.11 -29.36 -12.65
C ASN A 346 17.21 -28.43 -11.44
N GLY A 347 16.08 -28.08 -10.83
CA GLY A 347 15.99 -27.10 -9.75
C GLY A 347 16.53 -25.74 -10.14
N THR A 348 16.15 -25.24 -11.32
CA THR A 348 16.67 -23.98 -11.87
C THR A 348 15.61 -22.90 -11.95
N GLY A 349 16.07 -21.66 -12.00
CA GLY A 349 15.22 -20.49 -12.06
C GLY A 349 16.02 -19.26 -11.67
N ALA A 350 15.34 -18.14 -11.53
CA ALA A 350 15.96 -16.89 -11.10
C ALA A 350 14.94 -16.00 -10.40
N ILE A 351 15.44 -15.18 -9.48
CA ILE A 351 14.66 -14.21 -8.71
C ILE A 351 15.37 -12.86 -8.81
N ALA A 352 14.62 -11.79 -9.06
CA ALA A 352 15.13 -10.42 -9.10
C ALA A 352 14.23 -9.48 -8.29
N PHE A 353 14.81 -8.77 -7.32
CA PHE A 353 14.15 -7.65 -6.63
C PHE A 353 14.37 -6.34 -7.39
N ALA A 354 13.37 -5.46 -7.36
CA ALA A 354 13.42 -4.15 -8.01
C ALA A 354 12.48 -3.17 -7.30
N GLY A 355 13.00 -2.40 -6.34
CA GLY A 355 12.14 -1.52 -5.56
C GLY A 355 11.08 -2.32 -4.80
N ASP A 356 9.80 -2.03 -5.01
CA ASP A 356 8.66 -2.79 -4.47
C ASP A 356 8.27 -4.01 -5.32
N MET A 357 8.94 -4.26 -6.44
CA MET A 357 8.67 -5.41 -7.30
C MET A 357 9.60 -6.59 -7.00
N LEU A 358 9.08 -7.79 -7.21
CA LEU A 358 9.78 -9.06 -7.16
C LEU A 358 9.41 -9.88 -8.40
N PHE A 359 10.41 -10.31 -9.15
CA PHE A 359 10.24 -11.17 -10.31
C PHE A 359 10.79 -12.54 -10.00
N ALA A 360 10.06 -13.58 -10.38
CA ALA A 360 10.48 -14.95 -10.15
C ALA A 360 10.17 -15.82 -11.38
N LEU A 361 11.21 -16.49 -11.87
CA LEU A 361 11.13 -17.51 -12.90
C LEU A 361 11.37 -18.87 -12.26
N ASP A 362 10.37 -19.73 -12.31
CA ASP A 362 10.52 -21.15 -12.03
C ASP A 362 10.57 -21.91 -13.37
N THR A 363 11.70 -22.58 -13.61
CA THR A 363 11.96 -23.23 -14.90
C THR A 363 10.87 -24.26 -15.19
N ASN A 364 10.26 -24.18 -16.37
CA ASN A 364 9.11 -24.99 -16.80
C ASN A 364 7.77 -24.68 -16.13
N ASN A 365 7.70 -23.80 -15.13
CA ASN A 365 6.49 -23.52 -14.36
C ASN A 365 5.94 -22.09 -14.54
N GLY A 366 6.79 -21.17 -15.00
CA GLY A 366 6.36 -19.85 -15.45
C GLY A 366 7.15 -18.71 -14.84
N LEU A 367 6.73 -17.51 -15.22
CA LEU A 367 7.32 -16.24 -14.81
C LEU A 367 6.25 -15.40 -14.12
N MET A 368 6.55 -14.88 -12.94
CA MET A 368 5.66 -14.00 -12.19
C MET A 368 6.33 -12.67 -11.90
N ALA A 369 5.52 -11.60 -11.90
CA ALA A 369 5.83 -10.35 -11.25
C ALA A 369 4.89 -10.14 -10.07
N LEU A 370 5.47 -9.80 -8.93
CA LEU A 370 4.75 -9.58 -7.69
C LEU A 370 5.14 -8.23 -7.12
N ARG A 371 4.19 -7.56 -6.47
CA ARG A 371 4.47 -6.41 -5.62
C ARG A 371 4.66 -6.89 -4.19
N VAL A 372 5.82 -6.58 -3.64
CA VAL A 372 6.18 -6.77 -2.23
C VAL A 372 5.69 -5.55 -1.46
N LYS A 373 4.56 -5.70 -0.78
CA LYS A 373 4.01 -4.64 0.08
C LYS A 373 4.42 -4.90 1.53
N PRO A 374 4.70 -3.86 2.33
CA PRO A 374 4.60 -4.00 3.78
C PRO A 374 3.20 -4.55 4.09
N ARG A 375 3.11 -5.69 4.76
CA ARG A 375 1.90 -6.10 5.45
C ARG A 375 1.68 -5.02 6.49
N GLY A 376 0.58 -4.28 6.35
CA GLY A 376 0.18 -3.32 7.36
C GLY A 376 0.21 -3.99 8.73
N ALA A 377 0.73 -3.29 9.73
CA ALA A 377 0.64 -3.78 11.10
C ALA A 377 -0.85 -3.97 11.43
N GLN A 378 -1.20 -5.13 11.99
CA GLN A 378 -2.58 -5.57 12.10
C GLN A 378 -2.90 -5.90 13.56
N PHE A 379 -4.02 -5.36 14.03
CA PHE A 379 -4.66 -5.75 15.28
C PHE A 379 -5.96 -6.49 14.95
N VAL A 380 -6.15 -7.69 15.51
CA VAL A 380 -7.38 -8.48 15.39
C VAL A 380 -7.73 -9.06 16.75
N SER A 381 -8.97 -8.88 17.18
CA SER A 381 -9.49 -9.53 18.37
C SER A 381 -10.97 -9.83 18.24
N ASP A 382 -11.39 -10.98 18.74
CA ASP A 382 -12.79 -11.31 19.02
C ASP A 382 -13.12 -11.17 20.52
N PHE A 383 -12.17 -10.71 21.33
CA PHE A 383 -12.24 -10.53 22.78
C PHE A 383 -12.61 -11.78 23.60
N THR A 384 -12.65 -12.98 23.00
CA THR A 384 -13.04 -14.23 23.69
C THR A 384 -12.00 -14.68 24.72
N THR A 385 -10.76 -14.23 24.58
CA THR A 385 -9.63 -14.57 25.46
C THR A 385 -9.29 -13.48 26.47
N GLY A 386 -10.16 -12.48 26.66
CA GLY A 386 -9.91 -11.33 27.53
C GLY A 386 -9.20 -10.17 26.83
N LEU A 387 -8.62 -9.24 27.61
CA LEU A 387 -7.95 -8.05 27.09
C LEU A 387 -6.68 -8.44 26.30
N PRO A 388 -6.57 -8.12 25.00
CA PRO A 388 -5.42 -8.49 24.18
C PRO A 388 -4.12 -7.81 24.58
N THR A 389 -2.98 -8.47 24.35
CA THR A 389 -1.66 -7.86 24.50
C THR A 389 -1.50 -6.64 23.58
N GLY A 390 -0.82 -5.59 24.04
CA GLY A 390 -0.64 -4.36 23.28
C GLY A 390 -1.90 -3.50 23.23
N THR A 391 -2.79 -3.67 24.22
CA THR A 391 -4.00 -2.87 24.38
C THR A 391 -4.18 -2.50 25.84
N ALA A 392 -4.92 -1.41 26.07
CA ALA A 392 -5.26 -0.92 27.40
C ALA A 392 -6.72 -0.47 27.44
N VAL A 393 -7.33 -0.55 28.63
CA VAL A 393 -8.67 -0.02 28.90
C VAL A 393 -8.63 0.96 30.06
N TYR A 394 -9.45 2.00 29.97
CA TYR A 394 -9.55 3.07 30.96
C TYR A 394 -11.01 3.39 31.27
N GLY A 395 -11.27 4.00 32.42
CA GLY A 395 -12.62 4.33 32.88
C GLY A 395 -13.46 3.08 33.10
N THR A 396 -14.65 3.05 32.51
CA THR A 396 -15.60 1.93 32.63
C THR A 396 -15.33 0.79 31.65
N ALA A 397 -14.37 0.97 30.72
CA ALA A 397 -14.11 0.01 29.68
C ALA A 397 -13.54 -1.31 30.23
N ARG A 398 -14.08 -2.44 29.75
CA ARG A 398 -13.65 -3.79 30.13
C ARG A 398 -13.95 -4.81 29.03
N VAL A 399 -13.23 -5.92 29.04
CA VAL A 399 -13.60 -7.11 28.27
C VAL A 399 -14.41 -8.04 29.17
N GLU A 400 -15.64 -8.34 28.76
CA GLU A 400 -16.57 -9.19 29.50
C GLU A 400 -17.42 -10.00 28.50
N ASP A 401 -17.55 -11.31 28.73
CA ASP A 401 -18.34 -12.23 27.90
C ASP A 401 -17.98 -12.22 26.39
N GLY A 402 -16.70 -12.05 26.06
CA GLY A 402 -16.23 -12.01 24.67
C GLY A 402 -16.55 -10.69 23.95
N ILE A 403 -16.83 -9.61 24.68
CA ILE A 403 -17.16 -8.30 24.13
C ILE A 403 -16.31 -7.24 24.82
N LEU A 404 -15.75 -6.32 24.04
CA LEU A 404 -15.23 -5.06 24.57
C LEU A 404 -16.41 -4.14 24.90
N LYS A 405 -16.69 -3.96 26.19
CA LYS A 405 -17.71 -3.05 26.70
C LYS A 405 -17.04 -1.73 27.08
N LEU A 406 -17.39 -0.64 26.40
CA LEU A 406 -16.91 0.70 26.77
C LEU A 406 -17.74 1.26 27.93
N THR A 407 -19.05 1.13 27.85
CA THR A 407 -20.02 1.60 28.86
C THR A 407 -21.14 0.56 29.06
N ASP A 408 -21.73 0.55 30.25
CA ASP A 408 -23.02 -0.10 30.48
C ASP A 408 -24.17 0.89 30.19
N ALA A 409 -25.40 0.42 30.01
CA ALA A 409 -26.59 1.25 29.79
C ALA A 409 -27.04 2.00 31.06
N ALA A 410 -26.16 2.84 31.59
CA ALA A 410 -26.30 3.60 32.82
C ALA A 410 -25.79 5.03 32.62
N ASN A 411 -26.22 5.93 33.49
CA ASN A 411 -25.79 7.32 33.46
C ASN A 411 -24.30 7.48 33.84
N ALA A 412 -23.70 8.54 33.31
CA ALA A 412 -22.36 9.01 33.67
C ALA A 412 -21.28 7.92 33.55
N GLN A 413 -21.32 7.16 32.45
CA GLN A 413 -20.31 6.17 32.10
C GLN A 413 -19.36 6.73 31.05
N ALA A 414 -18.09 6.37 31.13
CA ALA A 414 -17.08 6.74 30.14
C ALA A 414 -15.95 5.72 30.17
N GLY A 415 -15.68 5.10 29.03
CA GLY A 415 -14.64 4.09 28.90
C GLY A 415 -13.89 4.22 27.59
N THR A 416 -12.58 3.99 27.65
CA THR A 416 -11.67 4.09 26.51
C THR A 416 -10.93 2.78 26.32
N PHE A 417 -10.76 2.37 25.07
CA PHE A 417 -9.89 1.26 24.67
C PHE A 417 -8.81 1.78 23.74
N ILE A 418 -7.56 1.48 24.05
CA ILE A 418 -6.39 1.92 23.29
C ILE A 418 -5.69 0.69 22.73
N VAL A 419 -5.35 0.77 21.45
CA VAL A 419 -4.41 -0.14 20.79
C VAL A 419 -3.09 0.60 20.69
N GLU A 420 -2.01 -0.02 21.17
CA GLU A 420 -0.66 0.53 21.09
C GLU A 420 -0.27 0.82 19.64
N ASP A 421 0.70 1.72 19.45
CA ASP A 421 1.21 2.06 18.12
C ASP A 421 1.75 0.82 17.39
N LEU A 422 0.97 0.34 16.43
CA LEU A 422 1.27 -0.83 15.62
C LEU A 422 2.43 -0.59 14.65
N THR A 423 2.79 0.67 14.42
CA THR A 423 3.78 1.07 13.40
C THR A 423 5.14 1.41 13.96
N GLY A 424 5.29 1.53 15.28
CA GLY A 424 6.54 1.96 15.92
C GLY A 424 6.97 3.37 15.47
N GLY A 425 6.02 4.27 15.29
CA GLY A 425 6.18 5.68 14.94
C GLY A 425 6.30 5.95 13.44
N GLN A 426 6.02 4.96 12.58
CA GLN A 426 6.10 5.15 11.13
C GLN A 426 4.82 5.81 10.58
N PRO A 427 4.92 6.64 9.52
CA PRO A 427 3.75 7.21 8.88
C PRO A 427 2.80 6.13 8.36
N VAL A 428 1.50 6.28 8.65
CA VAL A 428 0.43 5.44 8.10
C VAL A 428 -0.11 6.09 6.84
N ALA A 429 0.13 5.45 5.69
CA ALA A 429 -0.40 5.92 4.40
C ALA A 429 -1.87 5.49 4.19
N GLU A 430 -2.27 4.35 4.76
CA GLU A 430 -3.59 3.76 4.64
C GLU A 430 -3.83 2.83 5.84
N PHE A 431 -5.06 2.78 6.35
CA PHE A 431 -5.50 1.74 7.29
C PHE A 431 -6.95 1.34 7.02
N VAL A 432 -7.30 0.12 7.42
CA VAL A 432 -8.67 -0.40 7.37
C VAL A 432 -9.10 -0.76 8.78
N LEU A 433 -10.28 -0.27 9.18
CA LEU A 433 -10.95 -0.66 10.42
C LEU A 433 -12.19 -1.47 10.08
N GLU A 434 -12.28 -2.69 10.60
CA GLU A 434 -13.48 -3.50 10.55
C GLU A 434 -13.91 -3.83 11.99
N ALA A 435 -15.13 -3.47 12.36
CA ALA A 435 -15.67 -3.69 13.69
C ALA A 435 -17.17 -3.98 13.65
N LYS A 436 -17.63 -4.86 14.55
CA LYS A 436 -19.05 -5.03 14.86
C LYS A 436 -19.38 -4.20 16.09
N ILE A 437 -20.18 -3.16 15.92
CA ILE A 437 -20.51 -2.21 16.97
C ILE A 437 -22.00 -2.32 17.31
N ARG A 438 -22.31 -2.27 18.61
CA ARG A 438 -23.69 -2.14 19.12
C ARG A 438 -23.74 -0.93 20.05
N ILE A 439 -24.54 0.06 19.69
CA ILE A 439 -24.96 1.16 20.56
C ILE A 439 -26.46 1.03 20.74
N GLY A 440 -26.94 1.00 21.98
CA GLY A 440 -28.35 0.79 22.26
C GLY A 440 -28.65 0.56 23.72
N ASP A 441 -29.92 0.35 24.02
CA ASP A 441 -30.51 0.39 25.38
C ASP A 441 -30.41 1.79 26.01
N SER A 442 -31.36 2.14 26.88
CA SER A 442 -31.34 3.41 27.60
C SER A 442 -32.19 3.30 28.85
N THR A 443 -31.70 3.90 29.95
CA THR A 443 -32.39 3.92 31.25
C THR A 443 -32.76 5.32 31.69
N CYS A 444 -32.39 6.35 30.92
CA CYS A 444 -32.33 7.75 31.39
C CYS A 444 -32.91 8.79 30.46
N CYS A 445 -32.72 8.60 29.16
CA CYS A 445 -32.52 9.74 28.28
C CYS A 445 -33.74 9.85 27.36
N THR A 446 -34.65 10.75 27.75
CA THR A 446 -35.86 11.09 27.02
C THR A 446 -35.80 12.55 26.60
N ALA A 447 -35.84 12.82 25.31
CA ALA A 447 -35.95 14.19 24.80
C ALA A 447 -37.39 14.50 24.33
N GLY A 448 -37.66 15.52 23.53
CA GLY A 448 -39.00 16.13 23.23
C GLY A 448 -40.25 15.27 22.89
N ARG A 449 -40.20 13.95 22.76
CA ARG A 449 -41.30 12.98 22.52
C ARG A 449 -41.44 11.91 23.63
N ASN A 450 -40.67 12.01 24.73
CA ASN A 450 -40.73 11.10 25.90
C ASN A 450 -40.48 9.62 25.57
N GLN A 451 -39.56 9.34 24.65
CA GLN A 451 -39.12 7.99 24.29
C GLN A 451 -37.66 7.79 24.71
N LEU A 452 -37.36 6.62 25.30
CA LEU A 452 -35.99 6.25 25.68
C LEU A 452 -35.15 6.02 24.43
N ARG A 453 -33.99 6.66 24.36
CA ARG A 453 -32.98 6.46 23.31
C ARG A 453 -31.56 6.49 23.91
N PRO A 454 -30.59 5.80 23.30
CA PRO A 454 -29.21 5.80 23.77
C PRO A 454 -28.61 7.22 23.73
N ALA A 455 -27.68 7.47 24.65
CA ALA A 455 -26.90 8.70 24.74
C ALA A 455 -25.55 8.41 25.42
N ASP A 456 -24.46 9.11 25.12
CA ASP A 456 -24.34 10.18 24.11
C ASP A 456 -23.83 9.65 22.76
N GLY A 457 -22.93 8.66 22.78
CA GLY A 457 -22.40 8.04 21.56
C GLY A 457 -21.06 7.36 21.82
N MET A 458 -20.24 7.23 20.77
CA MET A 458 -18.84 6.83 20.90
C MET A 458 -18.00 7.44 19.77
N SER A 459 -16.68 7.43 19.92
CA SER A 459 -15.75 7.84 18.86
C SER A 459 -14.67 6.79 18.61
N ILE A 460 -14.14 6.79 17.39
CA ILE A 460 -12.90 6.09 17.02
C ILE A 460 -11.89 7.14 16.61
N ASN A 461 -10.73 7.14 17.26
CA ASN A 461 -9.74 8.19 17.16
C ASN A 461 -8.42 7.62 16.62
N PHE A 462 -7.83 8.28 15.63
CA PHE A 462 -6.54 7.91 15.05
C PHE A 462 -5.66 9.14 14.87
N GLY A 463 -4.59 9.25 15.66
CA GLY A 463 -3.70 10.41 15.64
C GLY A 463 -2.51 10.27 16.60
N PRO A 464 -1.44 11.03 16.37
CA PRO A 464 -0.21 10.97 17.18
C PRO A 464 -0.35 11.60 18.57
N ASP A 465 -1.47 12.28 18.85
CA ASP A 465 -1.73 13.06 20.05
C ASP A 465 -2.86 12.48 20.92
N ILE A 466 -3.19 11.21 20.73
CA ILE A 466 -4.13 10.46 21.57
C ILE A 466 -3.42 10.05 22.86
N THR A 467 -3.99 10.40 24.01
CA THR A 467 -3.39 10.14 25.33
C THR A 467 -4.11 9.04 26.10
N ASP A 468 -3.35 8.28 26.88
CA ASP A 468 -3.77 7.13 27.70
C ASP A 468 -4.92 7.41 28.67
N ASP A 469 -5.04 8.64 29.18
CA ASP A 469 -6.06 9.03 30.14
C ASP A 469 -6.96 10.14 29.58
N ALA A 470 -7.67 9.86 28.49
CA ALA A 470 -8.87 10.62 28.13
C ALA A 470 -10.01 10.43 29.15
N GLY A 471 -9.69 10.10 30.41
CA GLY A 471 -10.62 10.01 31.53
C GLY A 471 -11.38 11.32 31.70
N TRP A 472 -12.68 11.16 31.94
CA TRP A 472 -13.70 12.18 32.16
C TRP A 472 -13.17 13.56 32.62
N SER A 473 -12.96 14.45 31.66
CA SER A 473 -12.87 15.89 31.90
C SER A 473 -14.12 16.62 31.41
N GLY A 474 -15.30 16.06 31.73
CA GLY A 474 -16.55 16.84 31.74
C GLY A 474 -17.29 17.02 30.42
N GLY A 475 -17.50 15.93 29.67
CA GLY A 475 -18.37 15.87 28.48
C GLY A 475 -17.61 15.79 27.17
N ALA A 476 -18.17 15.12 26.16
CA ALA A 476 -17.65 15.02 24.79
C ALA A 476 -16.59 13.93 24.48
N LEU A 477 -16.70 12.71 25.01
CA LEU A 477 -15.86 11.59 24.49
C LEU A 477 -16.38 11.04 23.15
N GLU A 478 -17.68 11.18 22.91
CA GLU A 478 -18.35 10.92 21.65
C GLU A 478 -17.86 11.84 20.52
N GLU A 479 -17.45 13.07 20.84
CA GLU A 479 -16.83 14.01 19.91
C GLU A 479 -15.40 13.60 19.51
N GLY A 480 -14.81 12.67 20.25
CA GLY A 480 -13.46 12.17 20.01
C GLY A 480 -12.33 13.05 20.55
N VAL A 481 -11.14 12.47 20.55
CA VAL A 481 -9.92 13.04 21.16
C VAL A 481 -8.78 13.13 20.15
N GLY A 482 -7.87 14.06 20.38
CA GLY A 482 -6.75 14.34 19.49
C GLY A 482 -7.15 15.14 18.25
N THR A 483 -6.15 15.49 17.45
CA THR A 483 -6.27 16.34 16.25
C THR A 483 -6.26 15.55 14.95
N GLY A 484 -5.97 14.25 15.02
CA GLY A 484 -5.99 13.32 13.89
C GLY A 484 -7.41 13.04 13.35
N LEU A 485 -7.58 11.87 12.73
CA LEU A 485 -8.87 11.42 12.23
C LEU A 485 -9.76 10.98 13.40
N ARG A 486 -10.97 11.50 13.48
CA ARG A 486 -11.99 11.07 14.43
C ARG A 486 -13.25 10.68 13.66
N LEU A 487 -13.76 9.49 13.95
CA LEU A 487 -15.05 9.00 13.49
C LEU A 487 -15.99 9.03 14.70
N THR A 488 -16.93 9.98 14.73
CA THR A 488 -17.92 10.11 15.79
C THR A 488 -19.18 9.32 15.41
N LEU A 489 -19.75 8.62 16.38
CA LEU A 489 -21.01 7.89 16.29
C LEU A 489 -21.94 8.53 17.31
N ASP A 490 -22.53 9.65 16.91
CA ASP A 490 -23.37 10.48 17.77
C ASP A 490 -24.82 9.98 17.75
N THR A 491 -25.37 9.76 18.93
CA THR A 491 -26.73 9.27 19.13
C THR A 491 -27.65 10.28 19.83
N TRP A 492 -27.12 11.39 20.35
CA TRP A 492 -27.86 12.30 21.20
C TRP A 492 -27.84 13.74 20.71
N ASP A 493 -28.97 14.18 20.16
CA ASP A 493 -29.18 15.57 19.76
C ASP A 493 -29.24 16.50 20.99
N SER A 494 -28.17 17.25 21.18
CA SER A 494 -27.96 18.29 22.20
C SER A 494 -28.49 19.66 21.78
N GLY A 495 -29.03 19.79 20.56
CA GLY A 495 -29.57 21.02 19.97
C GLY A 495 -28.58 21.76 19.07
N ASP A 496 -29.12 22.60 18.19
CA ASP A 496 -28.37 23.33 17.14
C ASP A 496 -27.16 24.12 17.69
N PRO A 497 -25.93 23.95 17.15
CA PRO A 497 -25.55 23.12 15.99
C PRO A 497 -25.11 21.71 16.38
N ASP A 498 -25.99 20.73 16.15
CA ASP A 498 -25.76 19.30 16.35
C ASP A 498 -26.33 18.52 15.14
N THR A 499 -25.65 17.47 14.72
CA THR A 499 -25.99 16.66 13.56
C THR A 499 -26.66 15.33 13.93
N ALA A 500 -26.68 14.96 15.21
CA ALA A 500 -27.16 13.70 15.73
C ALA A 500 -28.61 13.37 15.30
N PRO A 501 -28.96 12.08 15.22
CA PRO A 501 -28.04 10.96 15.19
C PRO A 501 -27.26 10.93 13.87
N ALA A 502 -25.95 10.79 13.95
CA ALA A 502 -25.06 10.88 12.80
C ALA A 502 -23.77 10.10 12.99
N ILE A 503 -23.16 9.77 11.85
CA ILE A 503 -21.75 9.43 11.76
C ILE A 503 -21.04 10.66 11.23
N GLU A 504 -20.03 11.17 11.93
CA GLU A 504 -19.25 12.29 11.45
C GLU A 504 -17.77 11.94 11.34
N LEU A 505 -17.14 12.53 10.31
CA LEU A 505 -15.72 12.41 10.08
C LEU A 505 -15.08 13.75 10.36
N VAL A 506 -14.27 13.82 11.41
CA VAL A 506 -13.57 15.02 11.84
C VAL A 506 -12.08 14.85 11.61
N TYR A 507 -11.43 15.89 11.07
CA TYR A 507 -9.99 15.91 10.87
C TYR A 507 -9.46 17.33 11.09
N ASN A 508 -8.37 17.47 11.85
CA ASN A 508 -7.83 18.79 12.25
C ASN A 508 -8.88 19.70 12.92
N ASN A 509 -9.75 19.12 13.76
CA ASN A 509 -10.84 19.81 14.47
C ASN A 509 -11.89 20.46 13.57
N GLU A 510 -12.03 19.96 12.34
CA GLU A 510 -13.06 20.40 11.41
C GLU A 510 -13.87 19.19 10.96
N THR A 511 -15.20 19.26 11.09
CA THR A 511 -16.10 18.25 10.55
C THR A 511 -15.98 18.25 9.04
N LYS A 512 -15.39 17.20 8.50
CA LYS A 512 -15.18 17.02 7.07
C LYS A 512 -16.42 16.46 6.40
N ALA A 513 -17.15 15.57 7.06
CA ALA A 513 -18.28 14.90 6.46
C ALA A 513 -19.27 14.40 7.50
N VAL A 514 -20.56 14.34 7.14
CA VAL A 514 -21.65 13.89 8.02
C VAL A 514 -22.56 12.93 7.26
N ALA A 515 -22.81 11.76 7.83
CA ALA A 515 -23.83 10.83 7.38
C ALA A 515 -24.91 10.70 8.45
N TYR A 516 -26.09 11.24 8.17
CA TYR A 516 -27.22 11.15 9.07
C TYR A 516 -27.74 9.72 9.18
N LEU A 517 -28.11 9.34 10.40
CA LEU A 517 -28.72 8.07 10.72
C LEU A 517 -30.22 8.24 10.88
N ASP A 518 -30.99 7.18 10.62
CA ASP A 518 -32.42 7.22 10.92
C ASP A 518 -32.61 7.42 12.42
N GLY A 519 -33.39 8.42 12.81
CA GLY A 519 -33.66 8.67 14.21
C GLY A 519 -34.07 10.10 14.50
N TRP A 520 -34.47 10.29 15.74
CA TRP A 520 -35.23 11.45 16.13
C TRP A 520 -34.35 12.59 16.63
N ARG A 521 -34.61 13.79 16.11
CA ARG A 521 -34.02 15.08 16.49
C ARG A 521 -34.93 15.95 17.35
N ASP A 522 -34.35 16.68 18.27
CA ASP A 522 -35.06 17.55 19.18
C ASP A 522 -35.42 18.90 18.56
N ASN A 523 -36.12 19.74 19.33
CA ASN A 523 -36.44 21.11 18.95
C ASN A 523 -37.27 21.24 17.65
N ASN A 524 -38.14 20.26 17.36
CA ASN A 524 -38.93 20.16 16.12
C ASN A 524 -38.08 20.11 14.84
N ILE A 525 -36.81 19.74 14.94
CA ILE A 525 -36.01 19.41 13.78
C ILE A 525 -36.59 18.11 13.18
N PRO A 526 -36.75 18.03 11.85
CA PRO A 526 -37.17 16.79 11.21
C PRO A 526 -36.28 15.62 11.61
N ASP A 527 -36.89 14.44 11.74
CA ASP A 527 -36.15 13.19 11.98
C ASP A 527 -35.03 13.06 10.94
N ALA A 528 -33.87 12.60 11.40
CA ALA A 528 -32.69 12.43 10.59
C ALA A 528 -32.95 11.41 9.47
N GLY A 529 -32.29 11.62 8.33
CA GLY A 529 -32.47 10.77 7.16
C GLY A 529 -31.80 9.41 7.32
N GLN A 530 -32.23 8.43 6.52
CA GLN A 530 -31.55 7.13 6.45
C GLN A 530 -30.15 7.28 5.84
N ILE A 531 -29.24 6.36 6.23
CA ILE A 531 -27.98 6.16 5.52
C ILE A 531 -28.31 5.92 4.05
N ARG A 532 -27.71 6.73 3.18
CA ARG A 532 -27.87 6.54 1.74
C ARG A 532 -27.16 5.25 1.35
N ILE A 533 -27.87 4.40 0.64
CA ILE A 533 -27.34 3.15 0.11
C ILE A 533 -27.27 3.24 -1.41
N ASP A 534 -26.26 2.60 -1.98
CA ASP A 534 -26.21 2.32 -3.40
C ASP A 534 -27.35 1.35 -3.75
N PRO A 535 -28.30 1.76 -4.60
CA PRO A 535 -29.47 0.96 -4.91
C PRO A 535 -29.14 -0.34 -5.68
N GLN A 536 -27.92 -0.51 -6.17
CA GLN A 536 -27.51 -1.68 -6.96
C GLN A 536 -27.03 -2.84 -6.10
N ASN A 537 -26.29 -2.53 -5.03
CA ASN A 537 -25.65 -3.51 -4.17
C ASN A 537 -26.10 -3.42 -2.70
N GLY A 538 -26.86 -2.39 -2.34
CA GLY A 538 -27.35 -2.14 -0.98
C GLY A 538 -26.26 -1.69 0.01
N ALA A 539 -25.05 -1.40 -0.46
CA ALA A 539 -23.96 -0.90 0.38
C ALA A 539 -24.18 0.58 0.72
N PRO A 540 -23.76 1.05 1.92
CA PRO A 540 -23.71 2.48 2.23
C PRO A 540 -22.88 3.26 1.20
N LEU A 541 -23.31 4.47 0.86
CA LEU A 541 -22.51 5.38 0.06
C LEU A 541 -21.26 5.82 0.82
N THR A 542 -20.17 6.07 0.07
CA THR A 542 -18.88 6.48 0.65
C THR A 542 -18.94 7.90 1.20
N LEU A 543 -18.36 8.10 2.39
CA LEU A 543 -18.24 9.41 3.01
C LEU A 543 -16.85 10.02 2.69
N TYR A 544 -16.80 10.99 1.80
CA TYR A 544 -15.55 11.66 1.40
C TYR A 544 -15.22 12.85 2.31
N THR A 545 -13.94 13.03 2.61
CA THR A 545 -13.42 14.20 3.33
C THR A 545 -13.31 15.45 2.47
N ASP A 546 -13.30 15.30 1.14
CA ASP A 546 -13.39 16.41 0.21
C ASP A 546 -14.86 16.83 0.07
N ALA A 547 -15.15 18.08 0.41
CA ALA A 547 -16.49 18.65 0.33
C ALA A 547 -17.08 18.61 -1.10
N ARG A 548 -16.24 18.59 -2.15
CA ARG A 548 -16.70 18.46 -3.54
C ARG A 548 -17.20 17.06 -3.89
N ASP A 549 -16.63 16.05 -3.25
CA ASP A 549 -17.01 14.65 -3.45
C ASP A 549 -18.15 14.21 -2.51
N GLN A 550 -18.71 15.14 -1.74
CA GLN A 550 -20.02 14.98 -1.08
C GLN A 550 -21.19 15.33 -2.02
N THR A 551 -21.00 15.04 -3.31
CA THR A 551 -22.01 15.21 -4.35
C THR A 551 -22.59 13.85 -4.73
N TRP A 552 -23.88 13.82 -5.04
CA TRP A 552 -24.62 12.63 -5.43
C TRP A 552 -25.45 12.94 -6.66
N VAL A 553 -25.78 11.90 -7.43
CA VAL A 553 -26.74 12.02 -8.53
C VAL A 553 -28.04 11.35 -8.13
N GLN A 554 -29.14 12.10 -8.14
CA GLN A 554 -30.48 11.54 -7.94
C GLN A 554 -31.20 11.41 -9.28
N ILE A 555 -31.72 10.22 -9.59
CA ILE A 555 -32.66 10.06 -10.71
C ILE A 555 -34.03 10.58 -10.26
N THR A 556 -34.61 11.53 -11.00
CA THR A 556 -35.87 12.20 -10.63
C THR A 556 -37.07 11.79 -11.49
N SER A 557 -36.84 11.01 -12.54
CA SER A 557 -37.91 10.54 -13.44
C SER A 557 -37.68 9.10 -13.93
N GLY A 558 -38.74 8.50 -14.48
CA GLY A 558 -38.71 7.13 -14.98
C GLY A 558 -38.79 6.06 -13.87
N PRO A 559 -38.53 4.78 -14.23
CA PRO A 559 -38.72 3.65 -13.32
C PRO A 559 -37.80 3.64 -12.09
N LEU A 560 -36.70 4.38 -12.14
CA LEU A 560 -35.69 4.47 -11.07
C LEU A 560 -35.75 5.80 -10.30
N ALA A 561 -36.85 6.56 -10.45
CA ALA A 561 -37.04 7.82 -9.75
C ALA A 561 -36.94 7.64 -8.22
N GLY A 562 -36.13 8.47 -7.58
CA GLY A 562 -35.83 8.40 -6.14
C GLY A 562 -34.47 7.77 -5.83
N ASN A 563 -33.89 6.99 -6.73
CA ASN A 563 -32.58 6.37 -6.54
C ASN A 563 -31.46 7.43 -6.49
N ILE A 564 -30.54 7.27 -5.55
CA ILE A 564 -29.38 8.14 -5.33
C ILE A 564 -28.12 7.33 -5.54
N TYR A 565 -27.19 7.86 -6.33
CA TYR A 565 -25.93 7.21 -6.67
C TYR A 565 -24.73 8.06 -6.24
N GLN A 566 -23.63 7.38 -5.89
CA GLN A 566 -22.35 8.03 -5.65
C GLN A 566 -21.82 8.66 -6.93
N CYS A 567 -21.17 9.81 -6.79
CA CYS A 567 -20.41 10.41 -7.87
C CYS A 567 -19.15 11.12 -7.35
N HIS A 568 -18.24 11.46 -8.26
CA HIS A 568 -17.11 12.35 -8.00
C HIS A 568 -17.24 13.61 -8.83
N GLN A 569 -17.03 14.76 -8.21
CA GLN A 569 -17.03 16.00 -8.95
C GLN A 569 -15.69 16.21 -9.67
N GLY A 570 -15.72 16.78 -10.88
CA GLY A 570 -14.49 17.12 -11.59
C GLY A 570 -13.71 18.21 -10.86
N VAL A 571 -12.43 17.96 -10.59
CA VAL A 571 -11.55 18.83 -9.76
C VAL A 571 -11.49 20.27 -10.28
N THR A 572 -11.59 20.44 -11.59
CA THR A 572 -11.51 21.73 -12.29
C THR A 572 -12.84 22.15 -12.91
N SER A 573 -13.90 21.36 -12.69
CA SER A 573 -15.26 21.69 -13.14
C SER A 573 -15.85 22.79 -12.26
N ARG A 574 -16.91 23.43 -12.75
CA ARG A 574 -17.67 24.38 -11.92
C ARG A 574 -18.27 23.64 -10.73
N ASP A 575 -17.97 24.13 -9.53
CA ASP A 575 -18.42 23.55 -8.28
C ASP A 575 -19.96 23.58 -8.18
N ILE A 576 -20.59 22.44 -7.90
CA ILE A 576 -22.05 22.32 -7.88
C ILE A 576 -22.61 23.07 -6.69
N ALA A 577 -21.86 23.17 -5.59
CA ALA A 577 -22.24 23.93 -4.40
C ALA A 577 -22.41 25.44 -4.71
N THR A 578 -21.82 25.94 -5.79
CA THR A 578 -21.96 27.35 -6.22
C THR A 578 -23.19 27.60 -7.09
N LEU A 579 -23.91 26.55 -7.49
CA LEU A 579 -25.16 26.68 -8.25
C LEU A 579 -26.31 27.09 -7.32
N PRO A 580 -27.39 27.69 -7.85
CA PRO A 580 -28.57 28.00 -7.06
C PRO A 580 -29.12 26.76 -6.33
N GLY A 581 -29.17 26.82 -5.00
CA GLY A 581 -29.59 25.70 -4.16
C GLY A 581 -28.59 24.53 -4.10
N GLY A 582 -27.37 24.70 -4.61
CA GLY A 582 -26.32 23.69 -4.63
C GLY A 582 -26.65 22.49 -5.51
N ARG A 583 -27.39 22.68 -6.61
CA ARG A 583 -27.94 21.60 -7.44
C ARG A 583 -27.84 21.90 -8.93
N LEU A 584 -27.68 20.83 -9.72
CA LEU A 584 -27.80 20.84 -11.17
C LEU A 584 -28.95 19.91 -11.56
N VAL A 585 -30.05 20.47 -12.03
CA VAL A 585 -31.26 19.71 -12.36
C VAL A 585 -31.56 19.80 -13.84
N GLY A 586 -31.84 18.66 -14.47
CA GLY A 586 -32.31 18.66 -15.84
C GLY A 586 -32.38 17.29 -16.53
N PRO A 587 -33.00 17.23 -17.72
CA PRO A 587 -33.03 16.05 -18.56
C PRO A 587 -31.66 15.73 -19.13
N THR A 588 -31.36 14.44 -19.30
CA THR A 588 -30.08 13.98 -19.87
C THR A 588 -30.20 13.56 -21.33
N VAL A 589 -29.10 13.65 -22.08
CA VAL A 589 -28.99 13.12 -23.46
C VAL A 589 -27.66 12.38 -23.59
N PHE A 590 -27.68 11.15 -24.11
CA PHE A 590 -26.44 10.44 -24.39
C PHE A 590 -25.72 11.02 -25.61
N VAL A 591 -24.48 11.46 -25.43
CA VAL A 591 -23.69 12.12 -26.50
C VAL A 591 -22.47 11.31 -26.95
N GLY A 592 -22.39 10.04 -26.57
CA GLY A 592 -21.27 9.18 -26.91
C GLY A 592 -19.99 9.53 -26.15
N LEU A 593 -18.84 9.40 -26.82
CA LEU A 593 -17.54 9.67 -26.20
C LEU A 593 -17.19 11.17 -26.13
N ALA A 594 -17.90 12.05 -26.84
CA ALA A 594 -17.60 13.48 -26.92
C ALA A 594 -16.12 13.83 -27.30
N CYS A 595 -15.41 12.93 -27.99
CA CYS A 595 -14.03 13.18 -28.43
C CYS A 595 -13.95 14.04 -29.69
N ASP A 596 -14.96 13.92 -30.56
CA ASP A 596 -15.10 14.69 -31.78
C ASP A 596 -16.25 15.70 -31.60
N PRO A 597 -16.00 17.02 -31.71
CA PRO A 597 -17.05 18.03 -31.59
C PRO A 597 -18.17 17.88 -32.62
N GLU A 598 -17.90 17.33 -33.80
CA GLU A 598 -18.95 17.14 -34.83
C GLU A 598 -19.88 15.97 -34.50
N ALA A 599 -19.40 15.00 -33.72
CA ALA A 599 -20.20 13.86 -33.29
C ALA A 599 -21.11 14.15 -32.09
N VAL A 600 -20.91 15.29 -31.39
CA VAL A 600 -21.76 15.68 -30.26
C VAL A 600 -23.02 16.40 -30.80
N PRO A 601 -24.24 15.87 -30.54
CA PRO A 601 -25.47 16.54 -30.96
C PRO A 601 -25.68 17.85 -30.20
N PRO A 602 -26.40 18.84 -30.77
CA PRO A 602 -26.77 20.05 -30.04
C PRO A 602 -27.73 19.74 -28.89
N ALA A 603 -27.61 20.46 -27.78
CA ALA A 603 -28.53 20.36 -26.66
C ALA A 603 -29.98 20.66 -27.14
N PRO A 604 -30.98 19.82 -26.82
CA PRO A 604 -32.36 20.04 -27.27
C PRO A 604 -33.00 21.34 -26.77
N GLY A 605 -32.50 21.89 -25.67
CA GLY A 605 -32.97 23.13 -25.07
C GLY A 605 -32.11 23.57 -23.89
N PRO A 606 -32.46 24.70 -23.24
CA PRO A 606 -31.78 25.13 -22.02
C PRO A 606 -32.01 24.12 -20.89
N GLY A 607 -30.98 23.91 -20.05
CA GLY A 607 -31.08 23.03 -18.89
C GLY A 607 -30.76 21.55 -19.15
N TYR A 608 -30.45 21.15 -20.38
CA TYR A 608 -30.07 19.78 -20.69
C TYR A 608 -28.64 19.46 -20.23
N ILE A 609 -28.47 18.24 -19.71
CA ILE A 609 -27.20 17.70 -19.20
C ILE A 609 -26.70 16.63 -20.18
N ALA A 610 -25.43 16.68 -20.56
CA ALA A 610 -24.84 15.67 -21.43
C ALA A 610 -24.44 14.43 -20.62
N LEU A 611 -24.86 13.26 -21.08
CA LEU A 611 -24.40 11.96 -20.58
C LEU A 611 -23.32 11.42 -21.52
N VAL A 612 -22.10 11.29 -21.01
CA VAL A 612 -20.88 11.01 -21.78
C VAL A 612 -20.29 9.68 -21.32
N GLU A 613 -19.92 8.81 -22.25
CA GLU A 613 -19.14 7.61 -21.92
C GLU A 613 -17.63 7.93 -21.91
N ARG A 614 -16.92 7.36 -20.93
CA ARG A 614 -15.46 7.42 -20.89
C ARG A 614 -14.85 6.77 -22.14
N GLY A 615 -13.80 7.39 -22.66
CA GLY A 615 -13.07 6.89 -23.82
C GLY A 615 -11.63 7.37 -23.82
N ALA A 616 -10.98 7.28 -24.99
CA ALA A 616 -9.55 7.54 -25.14
C ALA A 616 -9.14 9.03 -25.06
N CYS A 617 -10.06 9.97 -25.25
CA CYS A 617 -9.76 11.40 -25.21
C CYS A 617 -9.84 11.98 -23.80
N ARG A 618 -9.15 13.11 -23.59
CA ARG A 618 -9.07 13.82 -22.30
C ARG A 618 -10.44 14.38 -21.86
N PHE A 619 -10.64 14.50 -20.55
CA PHE A 619 -11.90 14.97 -19.95
C PHE A 619 -12.22 16.43 -20.24
N ASP A 620 -11.20 17.29 -20.27
CA ASP A 620 -11.35 18.70 -20.61
C ASP A 620 -11.82 18.91 -22.05
N LEU A 621 -11.34 18.09 -23.00
CA LEU A 621 -11.82 18.10 -24.37
C LEU A 621 -13.31 17.72 -24.45
N LYS A 622 -13.73 16.67 -23.72
CA LYS A 622 -15.14 16.26 -23.64
C LYS A 622 -16.02 17.39 -23.12
N GLY A 623 -15.63 18.00 -21.99
CA GLY A 623 -16.37 19.11 -21.39
C GLY A 623 -16.46 20.33 -22.32
N THR A 624 -15.37 20.65 -23.03
CA THR A 624 -15.35 21.74 -24.03
C THR A 624 -16.32 21.45 -25.18
N ASN A 625 -16.30 20.25 -25.74
CA ASN A 625 -17.17 19.86 -26.85
C ASN A 625 -18.66 19.87 -26.44
N VAL A 626 -18.96 19.39 -25.24
CA VAL A 626 -20.31 19.42 -24.66
C VAL A 626 -20.79 20.87 -24.44
N ALA A 627 -19.96 21.73 -23.86
CA ALA A 627 -20.32 23.12 -23.63
C ALA A 627 -20.58 23.88 -24.94
N LEU A 628 -19.78 23.64 -25.99
CA LEU A 628 -19.97 24.23 -27.32
C LEU A 628 -21.30 23.84 -27.97
N LYS A 629 -21.91 22.74 -27.54
CA LYS A 629 -23.22 22.26 -28.03
C LYS A 629 -24.39 22.72 -27.18
N GLY A 630 -24.15 23.54 -26.15
CA GLY A 630 -25.20 24.23 -25.37
C GLY A 630 -25.71 23.49 -24.14
N TYR A 631 -25.04 22.41 -23.71
CA TYR A 631 -25.37 21.70 -22.48
C TYR A 631 -24.93 22.50 -21.24
N VAL A 632 -25.70 22.38 -20.15
CA VAL A 632 -25.44 23.12 -18.88
C VAL A 632 -24.65 22.32 -17.85
N GLY A 633 -24.40 21.04 -18.12
CA GLY A 633 -23.58 20.17 -17.28
C GLY A 633 -23.23 18.87 -17.99
N MET A 634 -22.35 18.08 -17.37
CA MET A 634 -21.87 16.81 -17.90
C MET A 634 -21.87 15.72 -16.82
N ILE A 635 -22.44 14.56 -17.15
CA ILE A 635 -22.30 13.33 -16.38
C ILE A 635 -21.46 12.37 -17.20
N LEU A 636 -20.28 12.03 -16.69
CA LEU A 636 -19.37 11.06 -17.30
C LEU A 636 -19.56 9.70 -16.64
N PHE A 637 -19.85 8.65 -17.40
CA PHE A 637 -19.89 7.29 -16.87
C PHE A 637 -18.77 6.41 -17.42
N ASN A 638 -18.40 5.40 -16.64
CA ASN A 638 -17.24 4.58 -16.95
C ASN A 638 -17.48 3.65 -18.16
N HIS A 639 -16.38 3.35 -18.85
CA HIS A 639 -16.34 2.39 -19.96
C HIS A 639 -16.37 0.95 -19.44
N ALA A 640 -16.62 -0.03 -20.32
CA ALA A 640 -16.80 -1.43 -19.93
C ALA A 640 -15.64 -2.00 -19.08
N ALA A 641 -14.39 -1.76 -19.48
CA ALA A 641 -13.23 -2.27 -18.76
C ALA A 641 -12.98 -1.56 -17.41
N GLY A 642 -13.49 -0.34 -17.25
CA GLY A 642 -13.43 0.37 -15.97
C GLY A 642 -14.55 -0.02 -14.99
N GLY A 643 -15.56 -0.77 -15.45
CA GLY A 643 -16.61 -1.31 -14.59
C GLY A 643 -17.29 -0.25 -13.70
N GLU A 644 -17.44 -0.61 -12.42
CA GLU A 644 -18.09 0.22 -11.41
C GLU A 644 -17.13 1.12 -10.63
N ASP A 645 -15.85 1.16 -11.04
CA ASP A 645 -14.86 1.99 -10.37
C ASP A 645 -15.18 3.46 -10.57
N HIS A 646 -15.05 4.22 -9.47
CA HIS A 646 -15.06 5.67 -9.47
C HIS A 646 -13.65 6.23 -9.66
N PHE A 647 -13.48 7.32 -10.41
CA PHE A 647 -12.21 8.00 -10.55
C PHE A 647 -12.38 9.52 -10.63
N LEU A 648 -11.35 10.24 -10.21
CA LEU A 648 -11.30 11.70 -10.30
C LEU A 648 -11.07 12.15 -11.74
N MET A 649 -11.95 13.00 -12.26
CA MET A 649 -11.73 13.66 -13.55
C MET A 649 -10.64 14.72 -13.42
N GLY A 650 -9.45 14.42 -13.95
CA GLY A 650 -8.31 15.35 -13.99
C GLY A 650 -8.25 16.23 -15.26
N GLY A 651 -7.51 17.34 -15.18
CA GLY A 651 -7.33 18.33 -16.26
C GLY A 651 -8.34 19.47 -16.21
N GLU A 652 -7.98 20.69 -16.63
CA GLU A 652 -8.84 21.88 -16.58
C GLU A 652 -9.98 21.83 -17.60
N ILE A 653 -11.23 21.68 -17.17
CA ILE A 653 -12.39 21.87 -18.04
C ILE A 653 -12.51 23.36 -18.35
N SER A 654 -12.08 23.77 -19.54
CA SER A 654 -11.97 25.19 -19.93
C SER A 654 -13.30 25.95 -20.01
N ALA A 655 -14.42 25.22 -20.11
CA ALA A 655 -15.76 25.78 -20.00
C ALA A 655 -16.21 25.70 -18.53
N ASP A 656 -16.74 26.78 -17.97
CA ASP A 656 -17.37 26.85 -16.63
C ASP A 656 -18.61 25.94 -16.53
N LEU A 657 -18.39 24.63 -16.60
CA LEU A 657 -19.38 23.58 -16.76
C LEU A 657 -19.30 22.64 -15.55
N PRO A 658 -20.38 22.47 -14.76
CA PRO A 658 -20.42 21.48 -13.72
C PRO A 658 -20.33 20.07 -14.31
N ALA A 659 -19.46 19.24 -13.76
CA ALA A 659 -19.28 17.88 -14.25
C ALA A 659 -19.09 16.89 -13.10
N VAL A 660 -19.77 15.75 -13.20
CA VAL A 660 -19.60 14.61 -12.27
C VAL A 660 -19.28 13.33 -13.01
N MET A 661 -18.58 12.43 -12.33
CA MET A 661 -18.29 11.08 -12.78
C MET A 661 -19.11 10.08 -11.97
N VAL A 662 -19.73 9.12 -12.65
CA VAL A 662 -20.50 8.02 -12.04
C VAL A 662 -20.01 6.66 -12.53
N ALA A 663 -20.33 5.62 -11.77
CA ALA A 663 -20.12 4.23 -12.16
C ALA A 663 -20.81 3.88 -13.50
N ARG A 664 -20.34 2.82 -14.18
CA ARG A 664 -20.86 2.46 -15.51
C ARG A 664 -22.36 2.16 -15.49
N SER A 665 -22.76 1.29 -14.57
CA SER A 665 -24.16 0.90 -14.37
C SER A 665 -25.08 2.11 -14.08
N THR A 666 -24.61 3.08 -13.29
CA THR A 666 -25.31 4.34 -13.03
C THR A 666 -25.49 5.15 -14.31
N GLY A 667 -24.47 5.21 -15.16
CA GLY A 667 -24.58 5.82 -16.48
C GLY A 667 -25.64 5.16 -17.37
N LEU A 668 -25.70 3.83 -17.38
CA LEU A 668 -26.74 3.09 -18.12
C LEU A 668 -28.15 3.35 -17.55
N ALA A 669 -28.27 3.39 -16.22
CA ALA A 669 -29.52 3.75 -15.55
C ALA A 669 -29.98 5.18 -15.91
N ILE A 670 -29.05 6.14 -15.95
CA ILE A 670 -29.33 7.52 -16.37
C ILE A 670 -29.70 7.58 -17.86
N ALA A 671 -29.07 6.78 -18.71
CA ALA A 671 -29.47 6.62 -20.11
C ALA A 671 -30.84 5.93 -20.29
N GLY A 672 -31.44 5.38 -19.22
CA GLY A 672 -32.70 4.64 -19.28
C GLY A 672 -32.56 3.28 -19.98
N VAL A 673 -31.36 2.69 -19.98
CA VAL A 673 -31.07 1.42 -20.66
C VAL A 673 -30.54 0.36 -19.69
N SER A 674 -30.68 -0.90 -20.09
CA SER A 674 -30.23 -2.06 -19.32
C SER A 674 -28.85 -2.57 -19.75
N SER A 675 -28.38 -2.21 -20.96
CA SER A 675 -27.07 -2.60 -21.48
C SER A 675 -26.49 -1.55 -22.42
N ALA A 676 -25.17 -1.59 -22.60
CA ALA A 676 -24.46 -0.63 -23.44
C ALA A 676 -24.81 -0.73 -24.94
N ASP A 677 -25.23 -1.91 -25.40
CA ASP A 677 -25.64 -2.11 -26.80
C ASP A 677 -26.93 -1.33 -27.16
N GLN A 678 -27.65 -0.83 -26.15
CA GLN A 678 -28.85 0.00 -26.32
C GLN A 678 -28.54 1.50 -26.38
N LEU A 679 -27.28 1.90 -26.14
CA LEU A 679 -26.87 3.30 -26.18
C LEU A 679 -26.84 3.81 -27.61
N VAL A 680 -27.56 4.91 -27.86
CA VAL A 680 -27.61 5.57 -29.17
C VAL A 680 -27.40 7.07 -28.96
N VAL A 681 -26.41 7.63 -29.66
CA VAL A 681 -26.10 9.07 -29.57
C VAL A 681 -27.32 9.91 -29.96
N GLY A 682 -27.66 10.88 -29.12
CA GLY A 682 -28.82 11.76 -29.28
C GLY A 682 -30.09 11.25 -28.60
N ASN A 683 -30.12 10.02 -28.09
CA ASN A 683 -31.29 9.54 -27.35
C ASN A 683 -31.41 10.23 -25.98
N PRO A 684 -32.64 10.57 -25.56
CA PRO A 684 -32.90 11.10 -24.23
C PRO A 684 -32.65 10.01 -23.17
N GLY A 685 -32.04 10.41 -22.06
CA GLY A 685 -32.03 9.65 -20.83
C GLY A 685 -33.11 10.15 -19.87
N VAL A 686 -32.97 9.80 -18.59
CA VAL A 686 -33.83 10.27 -17.49
C VAL A 686 -33.44 11.69 -17.06
N GLU A 687 -34.35 12.35 -16.36
CA GLU A 687 -34.08 13.55 -15.56
C GLU A 687 -33.31 13.21 -14.28
N VAL A 688 -32.36 14.07 -13.94
CA VAL A 688 -31.49 13.95 -12.76
C VAL A 688 -31.39 15.27 -12.01
N ALA A 689 -30.97 15.19 -10.74
CA ALA A 689 -30.72 16.33 -9.86
C ALA A 689 -29.42 16.18 -9.06
#